data_AF-A0A809SAT4-F1
#
_entry.id   AF-A0A809SAT4-F1
#
_cell.length_a   1.000
_cell.length_b   1.000
_cell.length_c   1.000
_cell.angle_alpha   90.00
_cell.angle_beta   90.00
_cell.angle_gamma   90.00
#
_symmetry.space_group_name_H-M   'P 1'
#
loop_
_entity.id
_entity.type
_entity.pdbx_description
1 polymer ?
#
loop_
_entity_poly.entity_id
_entity_poly.type
_entity_poly.pdbx_seq_one_letter_code
_entity_poly.pdbx_strand_id
1 'polypeptide(L)'
;MIGTAVVMAAAGAVLLLSATVNNALTLSGELERQLRLELASQGPAIAAAAEEGNGAAIRRLLESRAAQPYVQRLVWRDAHGGVIDLAGGAIPSPAPAWFAAGVGIAAPTASRTFSSDGKERGTLTVMMSASPGIERLWRDFLGHLYLIALAVGLQLAGVVLILRSGLRPLDALIEGARRFGAGDLQARIEPSGGPEMRQTIAAFNGMADSLAATLTELRQSHDELRIAATAFESEEGMVVTDAGQRILRVNRAFANITGYQNGEALGNTPRLLLSGEYDDAFHQKIWRQVVEDHYWQGELKYRHKNGRLFPVWQTISAVVVPGGRVTHYVIAFSDVSQRKEAEEKIRNLAFFDPLTQLPNRRLLIDRLGHALATATRHHRHGALLFLDFDQFKVLNDTEGHEAGDQLLVEIARRLRNCVRQADTVARLGGDEFVVLLEDLGDAEADAANHARIVGEKILEAIAQPFQIKGRDFHGSMSIGISLYDDSHQLVDELLKRADVAMYQAKADGRNRLCFFDPAMQESLKARAEMEAELRRVIADGRLVLHYQPQLDDRNRIIGAEALLRWQHPLRGLVPPAEFIPLAEETGLIVPIGNWVLETACSQLKAWQGQEATRQLVLAVNVSPRQFHQPGFVDGVRRILERTGANPARLKLELTESVIVDDIEDTIDKMKALKSMGIGFSMDDFGTGYSSLSYLRHLPLDQLKIDRSFISEVDSNAGDAEIVKSIIAMAQALGLDVIAEGVEKEAQLDFLNSNECNAYQGFLFGHPVPASIFEKMFD
;
A
#
# COMPACT_ATOMS: atom_id res chain seq x y z
N MET A 1 -3.92 -43.09 76.58
CA MET A 1 -3.90 -44.44 75.99
C MET A 1 -2.62 -45.21 76.26
N ILE A 2 -1.42 -44.65 76.02
CA ILE A 2 -0.16 -45.36 76.33
C ILE A 2 -0.05 -45.64 77.85
N GLY A 3 -0.36 -44.65 78.69
CA GLY A 3 -0.38 -44.83 80.15
C GLY A 3 -1.37 -45.90 80.64
N THR A 4 -2.56 -45.99 80.04
CA THR A 4 -3.56 -47.01 80.40
C THR A 4 -3.14 -48.42 79.97
N ALA A 5 -2.46 -48.57 78.83
CA ALA A 5 -1.94 -49.86 78.38
C ALA A 5 -0.83 -50.39 79.30
N VAL A 6 0.06 -49.50 79.77
CA VAL A 6 1.14 -49.86 80.72
C VAL A 6 0.56 -50.28 82.08
N VAL A 7 -0.45 -49.57 82.58
CA VAL A 7 -1.12 -49.92 83.84
C VAL A 7 -1.85 -51.27 83.74
N MET A 8 -2.55 -51.53 82.63
CA MET A 8 -3.23 -52.81 82.39
C MET A 8 -2.25 -53.98 82.27
N ALA A 9 -1.10 -53.78 81.60
CA ALA A 9 -0.06 -54.79 81.50
C ALA A 9 0.56 -55.11 82.87
N ALA A 10 0.83 -54.08 83.67
CA ALA A 10 1.33 -54.24 85.04
C ALA A 10 0.31 -54.97 85.93
N ALA A 11 -0.97 -54.61 85.86
CA ALA A 11 -2.03 -55.29 86.61
C ALA A 11 -2.19 -56.76 86.17
N GLY A 12 -2.11 -57.05 84.87
CA GLY A 12 -2.14 -58.42 84.34
C GLY A 12 -0.96 -59.26 84.82
N ALA A 13 0.25 -58.69 84.87
CA ALA A 13 1.44 -59.37 85.38
C ALA A 13 1.33 -59.72 86.87
N VAL A 14 0.77 -58.81 87.68
CA VAL A 14 0.52 -59.05 89.12
C VAL A 14 -0.51 -60.15 89.33
N LEU A 15 -1.60 -60.16 88.56
CA LEU A 15 -2.61 -61.23 88.63
C LEU A 15 -2.05 -62.59 88.22
N LEU A 16 -1.20 -62.62 87.18
CA LEU A 16 -0.52 -63.84 86.75
C LEU A 16 0.39 -64.41 87.85
N LEU A 17 1.21 -63.57 88.48
CA LEU A 17 2.06 -63.97 89.59
C LEU A 17 1.23 -64.51 90.76
N SER A 18 0.17 -63.81 91.14
CA SER A 18 -0.73 -64.22 92.22
C SER A 18 -1.39 -65.58 91.95
N ALA A 19 -1.93 -65.79 90.74
CA ALA A 19 -2.54 -67.05 90.33
C ALA A 19 -1.53 -68.22 90.36
N THR A 20 -0.29 -67.97 89.92
CA THR A 20 0.77 -68.98 89.91
C THR A 20 1.17 -69.39 91.33
N VAL A 21 1.29 -68.44 92.26
CA VAL A 21 1.57 -68.73 93.68
C VAL A 21 0.42 -69.50 94.33
N ASN A 22 -0.82 -69.13 94.05
CA ASN A 22 -1.98 -69.82 94.63
C ASN A 22 -2.08 -71.28 94.14
N ASN A 23 -1.84 -71.52 92.85
CA ASN A 23 -1.81 -72.86 92.28
C ASN A 23 -0.63 -73.71 92.80
N ALA A 24 0.47 -73.07 93.20
CA ALA A 24 1.60 -73.74 93.84
C ALA A 24 1.25 -74.25 95.25
N LEU A 25 0.54 -73.42 96.04
CA LEU A 25 0.11 -73.77 97.39
C LEU A 25 -0.87 -74.94 97.39
N THR A 26 -1.83 -74.97 96.46
CA THR A 26 -2.76 -76.10 96.33
C THR A 26 -2.04 -77.40 95.94
N LEU A 27 -1.08 -77.32 95.01
CA LEU A 27 -0.28 -78.47 94.61
C LEU A 27 0.55 -79.05 95.77
N SER A 28 1.12 -78.19 96.63
CA SER A 28 1.86 -78.62 97.82
C SER A 28 0.97 -79.42 98.78
N GLY A 29 -0.28 -78.99 99.00
CA GLY A 29 -1.24 -79.71 99.84
C GLY A 29 -1.67 -81.05 99.26
N GLU A 30 -1.77 -81.14 97.94
CA GLU A 30 -2.13 -82.39 97.25
C GLU A 30 -1.02 -83.44 97.33
N LEU A 31 0.25 -83.02 97.20
CA LEU A 31 1.43 -83.87 97.39
C LEU A 31 1.52 -84.44 98.82
N GLU A 32 1.28 -83.65 99.86
CA GLU A 32 1.25 -84.17 101.25
C GLU A 32 0.15 -85.20 101.48
N ARG A 33 -1.02 -84.98 100.87
CA ARG A 33 -2.15 -85.91 100.99
C ARG A 33 -1.86 -87.25 100.30
N GLN A 34 -1.23 -87.21 99.13
CA GLN A 34 -0.78 -88.42 98.43
C GLN A 34 0.28 -89.18 99.24
N LEU A 35 1.25 -88.48 99.86
CA LEU A 35 2.29 -89.12 100.68
C LEU A 35 1.69 -89.93 101.84
N ARG A 36 0.69 -89.39 102.53
CA ARG A 36 0.02 -90.07 103.65
C ARG A 36 -0.72 -91.34 103.19
N LEU A 37 -1.36 -91.30 102.02
CA LEU A 37 -2.04 -92.47 101.45
C LEU A 37 -1.04 -93.58 101.11
N GLU A 38 0.12 -93.22 100.55
CA GLU A 38 1.15 -94.18 100.16
C GLU A 38 1.76 -94.90 101.38
N LEU A 39 1.96 -94.20 102.50
CA LEU A 39 2.45 -94.80 103.77
C LEU A 39 1.40 -95.61 104.53
N ALA A 40 0.11 -95.24 104.42
CA ALA A 40 -0.98 -95.97 105.07
C ALA A 40 -1.19 -97.35 104.44
N SER A 41 -1.20 -97.42 103.10
CA SER A 41 -1.49 -98.65 102.34
C SER A 41 -0.47 -99.78 102.52
N GLN A 42 0.77 -99.44 102.92
CA GLN A 42 1.89 -100.38 102.93
C GLN A 42 1.98 -101.25 104.19
N GLY A 43 1.23 -100.91 105.24
CA GLY A 43 1.46 -101.46 106.56
C GLY A 43 1.24 -102.98 106.72
N PRO A 44 0.13 -103.56 106.22
CA PRO A 44 -0.12 -104.99 106.41
C PRO A 44 0.84 -105.87 105.59
N ALA A 45 1.12 -105.50 104.34
CA ALA A 45 1.92 -106.32 103.42
C ALA A 45 3.42 -106.34 103.78
N ILE A 46 3.96 -105.19 104.20
CA ILE A 46 5.36 -105.08 104.62
C ILE A 46 5.56 -105.70 106.01
N ALA A 47 4.60 -105.55 106.92
CA ALA A 47 4.63 -106.23 108.22
C ALA A 47 4.64 -107.77 108.06
N ALA A 48 3.80 -108.32 107.16
CA ALA A 48 3.75 -109.76 106.88
C ALA A 48 5.05 -110.29 106.24
N ALA A 49 5.58 -109.60 105.23
CA ALA A 49 6.85 -110.00 104.60
C ALA A 49 8.06 -109.87 105.55
N ALA A 50 7.99 -108.97 106.55
CA ALA A 50 9.00 -108.83 107.59
C ALA A 50 8.88 -109.87 108.71
N GLU A 51 7.69 -110.39 109.00
CA GLU A 51 7.49 -111.54 109.92
C GLU A 51 8.11 -112.83 109.38
N GLU A 52 8.04 -113.08 108.06
CA GLU A 52 8.61 -114.27 107.40
C GLU A 52 10.14 -114.21 107.20
N GLY A 53 10.80 -113.08 107.47
CA GLY A 53 12.24 -112.91 107.23
C GLY A 53 12.64 -112.93 105.75
N ASN A 54 11.69 -112.68 104.84
CA ASN A 54 11.91 -112.78 103.39
C ASN A 54 12.29 -111.42 102.77
N GLY A 55 13.58 -111.07 102.85
CA GLY A 55 14.10 -109.82 102.27
C GLY A 55 13.85 -109.65 100.77
N ALA A 56 13.72 -110.75 100.01
CA ALA A 56 13.41 -110.71 98.58
C ALA A 56 11.95 -110.31 98.28
N ALA A 57 11.00 -110.70 99.16
CA ALA A 57 9.61 -110.29 99.04
C ALA A 57 9.42 -108.80 99.30
N ILE A 58 10.09 -108.26 100.33
CA ILE A 58 10.09 -106.82 100.64
C ILE A 58 10.65 -106.01 99.46
N ARG A 59 11.77 -106.46 98.87
CA ARG A 59 12.37 -105.80 97.72
C ARG A 59 11.42 -105.70 96.53
N ARG A 60 10.76 -106.79 96.13
CA ARG A 60 9.80 -106.79 95.00
C ARG A 60 8.61 -105.86 95.23
N LEU A 61 8.07 -105.85 96.45
CA LEU A 61 6.98 -104.96 96.81
C LEU A 61 7.40 -103.48 96.65
N LEU A 62 8.58 -103.13 97.14
CA LEU A 62 9.11 -101.77 97.03
C LEU A 62 9.52 -101.40 95.59
N GLU A 63 10.04 -102.32 94.78
CA GLU A 63 10.42 -102.09 93.38
C GLU A 63 9.21 -101.70 92.50
N SER A 64 8.08 -102.40 92.64
CA SER A 64 6.85 -102.05 91.91
C SER A 64 6.33 -100.65 92.24
N ARG A 65 6.66 -100.14 93.43
CA ARG A 65 6.20 -98.84 93.93
C ARG A 65 7.18 -97.73 93.60
N ALA A 66 8.48 -98.02 93.61
CA ALA A 66 9.49 -97.11 93.09
C ALA A 66 9.23 -96.76 91.62
N ALA A 67 8.56 -97.62 90.86
CA ALA A 67 8.19 -97.34 89.47
C ALA A 67 7.11 -96.25 89.27
N GLN A 68 6.45 -95.79 90.34
CA GLN A 68 5.45 -94.72 90.23
C GLN A 68 6.13 -93.35 90.02
N PRO A 69 5.65 -92.51 89.07
CA PRO A 69 6.32 -91.28 88.66
C PRO A 69 6.35 -90.18 89.74
N TYR A 70 5.51 -90.32 90.77
CA TYR A 70 5.40 -89.40 91.91
C TYR A 70 6.24 -89.84 93.12
N VAL A 71 6.89 -90.99 93.08
CA VAL A 71 7.81 -91.46 94.14
C VAL A 71 9.24 -91.12 93.73
N GLN A 72 9.93 -90.36 94.58
CA GLN A 72 11.33 -89.99 94.36
C GLN A 72 12.29 -91.03 94.95
N ARG A 73 11.99 -91.54 96.15
CA ARG A 73 12.84 -92.51 96.84
C ARG A 73 12.06 -93.30 97.88
N LEU A 74 12.42 -94.56 98.05
CA LEU A 74 11.89 -95.46 99.06
C LEU A 74 13.05 -96.10 99.83
N VAL A 75 13.03 -96.01 101.16
CA VAL A 75 14.08 -96.57 102.02
C VAL A 75 13.45 -97.46 103.08
N TRP A 76 13.74 -98.74 103.02
CA TRP A 76 13.43 -99.69 104.10
C TRP A 76 14.68 -99.98 104.91
N ARG A 77 14.58 -99.86 106.23
CA ARG A 77 15.63 -100.27 107.18
C ARG A 77 15.08 -101.40 108.03
N ASP A 78 15.72 -102.56 107.99
CA ASP A 78 15.36 -103.66 108.89
C ASP A 78 15.94 -103.46 110.30
N ALA A 79 15.53 -104.31 111.25
CA ALA A 79 16.00 -104.29 112.63
C ALA A 79 17.39 -104.93 112.84
N HIS A 80 18.00 -105.51 111.82
CA HIS A 80 19.27 -106.24 111.86
C HIS A 80 20.38 -105.55 111.04
N GLY A 81 20.12 -104.33 110.54
CA GLY A 81 21.06 -103.48 109.82
C GLY A 81 21.01 -103.55 108.30
N GLY A 82 20.14 -104.37 107.70
CA GLY A 82 19.91 -104.40 106.26
C GLY A 82 19.08 -103.22 105.77
N VAL A 83 19.50 -102.65 104.64
CA VAL A 83 18.87 -101.48 104.01
C VAL A 83 18.49 -101.82 102.57
N ILE A 84 17.23 -101.59 102.22
CA ILE A 84 16.75 -101.57 100.83
C ILE A 84 16.47 -100.13 100.47
N ASP A 85 17.30 -99.56 99.62
CA ASP A 85 17.19 -98.18 99.12
C ASP A 85 16.89 -98.23 97.62
N LEU A 86 15.70 -97.79 97.25
CA LEU A 86 15.25 -97.76 95.87
C LEU A 86 15.01 -96.32 95.46
N ALA A 87 15.74 -95.90 94.42
CA ALA A 87 15.44 -94.68 93.70
C ALA A 87 14.12 -94.87 92.92
N GLY A 88 13.21 -93.92 93.06
CA GLY A 88 11.95 -93.92 92.33
C GLY A 88 12.10 -93.36 90.92
N GLY A 89 11.11 -93.61 90.06
CA GLY A 89 11.04 -93.22 88.65
C GLY A 89 10.70 -91.74 88.41
N ALA A 90 11.17 -90.83 89.28
CA ALA A 90 10.91 -89.41 89.15
C ALA A 90 11.54 -88.85 87.85
N ILE A 91 10.71 -88.23 87.00
CA ILE A 91 11.13 -87.61 85.73
C ILE A 91 11.51 -86.14 86.00
N PRO A 92 12.64 -85.62 85.48
CA PRO A 92 13.01 -84.21 85.63
C PRO A 92 12.00 -83.29 84.93
N SER A 93 11.65 -82.17 85.57
CA SER A 93 10.73 -81.17 85.00
C SER A 93 11.43 -80.33 83.92
N PRO A 94 10.78 -80.02 82.79
CA PRO A 94 11.31 -79.11 81.76
C PRO A 94 11.22 -77.63 82.16
N ALA A 95 10.69 -77.30 83.35
CA ALA A 95 10.63 -75.92 83.83
C ALA A 95 12.04 -75.35 84.10
N PRO A 96 12.32 -74.08 83.75
CA PRO A 96 13.59 -73.43 84.05
C PRO A 96 13.90 -73.41 85.54
N ALA A 97 15.17 -73.53 85.90
CA ALA A 97 15.62 -73.62 87.29
C ALA A 97 15.14 -72.45 88.17
N TRP A 98 15.08 -71.24 87.62
CA TRP A 98 14.59 -70.05 88.35
C TRP A 98 13.10 -70.15 88.69
N PHE A 99 12.29 -70.76 87.82
CA PHE A 99 10.85 -70.93 88.04
C PHE A 99 10.59 -72.01 89.08
N ALA A 100 11.26 -73.16 88.94
CA ALA A 100 11.18 -74.24 89.92
C ALA A 100 11.59 -73.78 91.33
N ALA A 101 12.66 -72.99 91.44
CA ALA A 101 13.09 -72.39 92.70
C ALA A 101 12.09 -71.34 93.24
N GLY A 102 11.52 -70.51 92.36
CA GLY A 102 10.58 -69.45 92.74
C GLY A 102 9.23 -69.96 93.24
N VAL A 103 8.80 -71.12 92.75
CA VAL A 103 7.53 -71.75 93.17
C VAL A 103 7.66 -72.46 94.54
N GLY A 104 8.88 -72.89 94.93
CA GLY A 104 9.20 -73.25 96.31
C GLY A 104 8.58 -74.54 96.87
N ILE A 105 8.14 -75.48 96.02
CA ILE A 105 7.51 -76.73 96.47
C ILE A 105 8.59 -77.76 96.87
N ALA A 106 8.67 -78.08 98.15
CA ALA A 106 9.58 -79.11 98.67
C ALA A 106 9.02 -80.53 98.46
N ALA A 107 9.89 -81.49 98.19
CA ALA A 107 9.55 -82.91 98.09
C ALA A 107 9.15 -83.46 99.47
N PRO A 108 7.88 -83.81 99.71
CA PRO A 108 7.46 -84.24 101.04
C PRO A 108 8.01 -85.65 101.33
N THR A 109 8.48 -85.84 102.56
CA THR A 109 9.10 -87.08 103.04
C THR A 109 8.50 -87.51 104.36
N ALA A 110 8.20 -88.79 104.52
CA ALA A 110 7.71 -89.33 105.78
C ALA A 110 8.15 -90.79 106.02
N SER A 111 8.26 -91.18 107.29
CA SER A 111 8.73 -92.51 107.71
C SER A 111 7.75 -93.19 108.68
N ARG A 112 7.64 -94.51 108.58
CA ARG A 112 6.79 -95.36 109.44
C ARG A 112 7.52 -96.63 109.85
N THR A 113 7.50 -96.91 111.16
CA THR A 113 8.11 -98.09 111.78
C THR A 113 7.09 -99.21 111.97
N PHE A 114 7.53 -100.47 111.84
CA PHE A 114 6.72 -101.68 111.94
C PHE A 114 7.27 -102.64 113.02
N SER A 115 6.38 -103.21 113.85
CA SER A 115 6.69 -104.06 115.00
C SER A 115 5.77 -105.30 115.10
N SER A 116 6.26 -106.44 115.60
CA SER A 116 5.50 -107.69 115.81
C SER A 116 5.99 -108.42 117.07
N ASP A 117 5.06 -108.92 117.90
CA ASP A 117 5.32 -109.53 119.22
C ASP A 117 6.24 -108.69 120.15
N GLY A 118 6.07 -107.37 120.11
CA GLY A 118 6.83 -106.43 120.94
C GLY A 118 8.27 -106.17 120.50
N LYS A 119 8.74 -106.75 119.39
CA LYS A 119 10.03 -106.40 118.76
C LYS A 119 9.84 -105.64 117.45
N GLU A 120 10.67 -104.62 117.28
CA GLU A 120 10.75 -103.79 116.07
C GLU A 120 11.32 -104.60 114.90
N ARG A 121 10.70 -104.49 113.71
CA ARG A 121 11.08 -105.22 112.50
C ARG A 121 11.73 -104.34 111.44
N GLY A 122 11.36 -103.06 111.38
CA GLY A 122 11.99 -102.11 110.47
C GLY A 122 11.17 -100.83 110.24
N THR A 123 11.76 -99.89 109.51
CA THR A 123 11.16 -98.58 109.20
C THR A 123 11.20 -98.32 107.70
N LEU A 124 10.05 -97.95 107.13
CA LEU A 124 9.94 -97.48 105.76
C LEU A 124 9.91 -95.96 105.70
N THR A 125 10.72 -95.35 104.84
CA THR A 125 10.69 -93.92 104.50
C THR A 125 10.33 -93.75 103.03
N VAL A 126 9.36 -92.86 102.74
CA VAL A 126 8.91 -92.52 101.38
C VAL A 126 9.19 -91.04 101.12
N MET A 127 9.85 -90.73 100.01
CA MET A 127 10.03 -89.38 99.47
C MET A 127 9.26 -89.24 98.16
N MET A 128 8.47 -88.18 97.99
CA MET A 128 7.72 -87.90 96.75
C MET A 128 8.44 -86.91 95.82
N SER A 129 8.12 -86.96 94.52
CA SER A 129 8.63 -86.02 93.51
C SER A 129 7.65 -84.87 93.26
N ALA A 130 8.15 -83.63 93.31
CA ALA A 130 7.38 -82.42 92.97
C ALA A 130 7.42 -82.08 91.46
N SER A 131 8.25 -82.77 90.66
CA SER A 131 8.53 -82.40 89.26
C SER A 131 7.31 -82.38 88.33
N PRO A 132 6.37 -83.36 88.38
CA PRO A 132 5.20 -83.34 87.48
C PRO A 132 4.26 -82.16 87.75
N GLY A 133 4.17 -81.73 89.00
CA GLY A 133 3.34 -80.59 89.39
C GLY A 133 3.96 -79.25 88.97
N ILE A 134 5.27 -79.11 89.12
CA ILE A 134 6.02 -77.91 88.67
C ILE A 134 5.89 -77.72 87.15
N GLU A 135 5.93 -78.81 86.37
CA GLU A 135 5.73 -78.72 84.92
C GLU A 135 4.36 -78.17 84.55
N ARG A 136 3.29 -78.62 85.24
CA ARG A 136 1.93 -78.14 84.99
C ARG A 136 1.83 -76.62 85.24
N LEU A 137 2.38 -76.15 86.35
CA LEU A 137 2.42 -74.72 86.69
C LEU A 137 3.19 -73.89 85.65
N TRP A 138 4.29 -74.41 85.14
CA TRP A 138 5.09 -73.72 84.13
C TRP A 138 4.33 -73.54 82.81
N ARG A 139 3.57 -74.55 82.39
CA ARG A 139 2.76 -74.49 81.18
C ARG A 139 1.65 -73.44 81.29
N ASP A 140 0.97 -73.40 82.43
CA ASP A 140 -0.09 -72.42 82.67
C ASP A 140 0.47 -71.00 82.73
N PHE A 141 1.63 -70.79 83.35
CA PHE A 141 2.30 -69.49 83.41
C PHE A 141 2.60 -68.92 82.01
N LEU A 142 3.16 -69.74 81.11
CA LEU A 142 3.46 -69.34 79.73
C LEU A 142 2.19 -68.98 78.92
N GLY A 143 1.12 -69.75 79.08
CA GLY A 143 -0.14 -69.50 78.37
C GLY A 143 -0.73 -68.11 78.69
N HIS A 144 -0.75 -67.74 79.96
CA HIS A 144 -1.26 -66.44 80.38
C HIS A 144 -0.36 -65.27 79.95
N LEU A 145 0.97 -65.45 79.99
CA LEU A 145 1.91 -64.42 79.53
C LEU A 145 1.69 -64.06 78.06
N TYR A 146 1.41 -65.06 77.22
CA TYR A 146 1.16 -64.86 75.79
C TYR A 146 -0.11 -64.02 75.52
N LEU A 147 -1.19 -64.26 76.28
CA LEU A 147 -2.44 -63.50 76.16
C LEU A 147 -2.25 -62.02 76.51
N ILE A 148 -1.47 -61.72 77.55
CA ILE A 148 -1.18 -60.33 77.96
C ILE A 148 -0.41 -59.60 76.84
N ALA A 149 0.60 -60.25 76.25
CA ALA A 149 1.38 -59.65 75.16
C ALA A 149 0.52 -59.30 73.93
N LEU A 150 -0.41 -60.17 73.54
CA LEU A 150 -1.32 -59.94 72.41
C LEU A 150 -2.23 -58.72 72.65
N ALA A 151 -2.80 -58.60 73.86
CA ALA A 151 -3.69 -57.50 74.21
C ALA A 151 -3.00 -56.12 74.14
N VAL A 152 -1.74 -56.04 74.61
CA VAL A 152 -0.93 -54.81 74.56
C VAL A 152 -0.63 -54.42 73.11
N GLY A 153 -0.30 -55.39 72.25
CA GLY A 153 -0.01 -55.15 70.83
C GLY A 153 -1.21 -54.55 70.07
N LEU A 154 -2.41 -55.06 70.30
CA LEU A 154 -3.65 -54.55 69.69
C LEU A 154 -3.95 -53.10 70.10
N GLN A 155 -3.70 -52.73 71.36
CA GLN A 155 -3.91 -51.34 71.81
C GLN A 155 -2.93 -50.36 71.15
N LEU A 156 -1.65 -50.73 71.04
CA LEU A 156 -0.64 -49.91 70.36
C LEU A 156 -1.00 -49.68 68.88
N ALA A 157 -1.44 -50.72 68.18
CA ALA A 157 -1.90 -50.59 66.79
C ALA A 157 -3.09 -49.62 66.65
N GLY A 158 -4.05 -49.67 67.57
CA GLY A 158 -5.19 -48.73 67.61
C GLY A 158 -4.75 -47.27 67.79
N VAL A 159 -3.79 -47.00 68.68
CA VAL A 159 -3.25 -45.64 68.89
C VAL A 159 -2.60 -45.09 67.62
N VAL A 160 -1.81 -45.91 66.92
CA VAL A 160 -1.14 -45.49 65.67
C VAL A 160 -2.16 -45.14 64.58
N LEU A 161 -3.24 -45.91 64.46
CA LEU A 161 -4.30 -45.64 63.49
C LEU A 161 -5.05 -44.34 63.78
N ILE A 162 -5.33 -44.05 65.06
CA ILE A 162 -5.99 -42.80 65.49
C ILE A 162 -5.10 -41.58 65.25
N LEU A 163 -3.80 -41.67 65.53
CA LEU A 163 -2.85 -40.58 65.26
C LEU A 163 -2.73 -40.31 63.74
N ARG A 164 -2.68 -41.36 62.92
CA ARG A 164 -2.61 -41.21 61.45
C ARG A 164 -3.86 -40.63 60.82
N SER A 165 -5.05 -40.93 61.33
CA SER A 165 -6.31 -40.39 60.78
C SER A 165 -6.52 -38.93 61.18
N GLY A 166 -6.06 -38.51 62.36
CA GLY A 166 -6.20 -37.12 62.85
C GLY A 166 -5.26 -36.11 62.20
N LEU A 167 -4.06 -36.51 61.77
CA LEU A 167 -3.02 -35.59 61.27
C LEU A 167 -3.10 -35.26 59.77
N ARG A 168 -3.67 -36.14 58.94
CA ARG A 168 -3.77 -35.90 57.48
C ARG A 168 -4.51 -34.62 57.08
N PRO A 169 -5.64 -34.25 57.71
CA PRO A 169 -6.35 -33.01 57.38
C PRO A 169 -5.54 -31.74 57.67
N LEU A 170 -4.64 -31.78 58.66
CA LEU A 170 -3.75 -30.66 59.00
C LEU A 170 -2.74 -30.38 57.89
N ASP A 171 -2.15 -31.43 57.32
CA ASP A 171 -1.21 -31.30 56.21
C ASP A 171 -1.89 -30.66 54.98
N ALA A 172 -3.13 -31.06 54.69
CA ALA A 172 -3.92 -30.48 53.61
C ALA A 172 -4.22 -28.98 53.85
N LEU A 173 -4.47 -28.60 55.10
CA LEU A 173 -4.72 -27.20 55.46
C LEU A 173 -3.45 -26.34 55.37
N ILE A 174 -2.31 -26.85 55.82
CA ILE A 174 -1.01 -26.18 55.71
C ILE A 174 -0.63 -26.00 54.24
N GLU A 175 -0.79 -27.03 53.43
CA GLU A 175 -0.44 -26.97 52.00
C GLU A 175 -1.38 -26.02 51.24
N GLY A 176 -2.68 -26.04 51.52
CA GLY A 176 -3.62 -25.10 50.93
C GLY A 176 -3.34 -23.65 51.32
N ALA A 177 -2.99 -23.38 52.58
CA ALA A 177 -2.58 -22.06 53.03
C ALA A 177 -1.26 -21.59 52.38
N ARG A 178 -0.29 -22.50 52.19
CA ARG A 178 0.97 -22.20 51.53
C ARG A 178 0.78 -21.87 50.05
N ARG A 179 -0.02 -22.64 49.33
CA ARG A 179 -0.37 -22.39 47.92
C ARG A 179 -1.08 -21.05 47.75
N PHE A 180 -2.04 -20.76 48.63
CA PHE A 180 -2.74 -19.48 48.64
C PHE A 180 -1.78 -18.30 48.92
N GLY A 181 -0.88 -18.44 49.89
CA GLY A 181 0.16 -17.45 50.18
C GLY A 181 1.20 -17.28 49.06
N ALA A 182 1.39 -18.30 48.22
CA ALA A 182 2.28 -18.26 47.06
C ALA A 182 1.61 -17.68 45.79
N GLY A 183 0.35 -17.23 45.86
CA GLY A 183 -0.35 -16.54 44.77
C GLY A 183 -1.42 -17.36 44.05
N ASP A 184 -1.63 -18.63 44.42
CA ASP A 184 -2.73 -19.45 43.90
C ASP A 184 -4.03 -19.16 44.67
N LEU A 185 -4.70 -18.06 44.28
CA LEU A 185 -5.94 -17.59 44.92
C LEU A 185 -7.14 -18.53 44.69
N GLN A 186 -7.00 -19.53 43.81
CA GLN A 186 -8.03 -20.54 43.55
C GLN A 186 -7.83 -21.81 44.38
N ALA A 187 -6.75 -21.92 45.15
CA ALA A 187 -6.54 -23.07 46.03
C ALA A 187 -7.71 -23.21 47.02
N ARG A 188 -8.42 -24.34 46.96
CA ARG A 188 -9.45 -24.73 47.92
C ARG A 188 -9.08 -26.06 48.54
N ILE A 189 -9.35 -26.18 49.83
CA ILE A 189 -9.10 -27.41 50.57
C ILE A 189 -10.42 -28.16 50.71
N GLU A 190 -10.43 -29.45 50.40
CA GLU A 190 -11.61 -30.30 50.54
C GLU A 190 -11.98 -30.52 52.02
N PRO A 191 -13.28 -30.51 52.39
CA PRO A 191 -13.71 -30.72 53.76
C PRO A 191 -13.33 -32.11 54.25
N SER A 192 -12.34 -32.18 55.16
CA SER A 192 -11.82 -33.45 55.68
C SER A 192 -11.54 -33.36 57.18
N GLY A 193 -11.47 -34.51 57.85
CA GLY A 193 -11.26 -34.60 59.30
C GLY A 193 -12.52 -34.45 60.15
N GLY A 194 -12.32 -34.21 61.45
CA GLY A 194 -13.38 -34.02 62.44
C GLY A 194 -14.20 -32.72 62.24
N PRO A 195 -15.23 -32.50 63.07
CA PRO A 195 -16.11 -31.33 62.97
C PRO A 195 -15.33 -30.01 63.06
N GLU A 196 -14.38 -29.90 63.99
CA GLU A 196 -13.59 -28.68 64.18
C GLU A 196 -12.71 -28.39 62.94
N MET A 197 -12.10 -29.43 62.36
CA MET A 197 -11.23 -29.28 61.19
C MET A 197 -12.02 -28.85 59.95
N ARG A 198 -13.20 -29.44 59.74
CA ARG A 198 -14.08 -29.03 58.63
C ARG A 198 -14.52 -27.58 58.77
N GLN A 199 -14.76 -27.10 60.00
CA GLN A 199 -15.08 -25.70 60.26
C GLN A 199 -13.89 -24.77 59.95
N THR A 200 -12.66 -25.16 60.32
CA THR A 200 -11.46 -24.37 60.00
C THR A 200 -11.19 -24.34 58.49
N ILE A 201 -11.34 -25.47 57.80
CA ILE A 201 -11.22 -25.55 56.33
C ILE A 201 -12.27 -24.63 55.66
N ALA A 202 -13.52 -24.64 56.14
CA ALA A 202 -14.57 -23.78 55.62
C ALA A 202 -14.27 -22.29 55.85
N ALA A 203 -13.75 -21.91 57.02
CA ALA A 203 -13.36 -20.53 57.31
C ALA A 203 -12.19 -20.07 56.41
N PHE A 204 -11.20 -20.93 56.16
CA PHE A 204 -10.12 -20.64 55.23
C PHE A 204 -10.63 -20.45 53.80
N ASN A 205 -11.47 -21.37 53.30
CA ASN A 205 -12.02 -21.26 51.94
C ASN A 205 -12.88 -19.99 51.79
N GLY A 206 -13.69 -19.63 52.79
CA GLY A 206 -14.48 -18.39 52.77
C GLY A 206 -13.64 -17.12 52.75
N MET A 207 -12.52 -17.08 53.50
CA MET A 207 -11.55 -15.97 53.43
C MET A 207 -10.89 -15.90 52.04
N ALA A 208 -10.54 -17.05 51.46
CA ALA A 208 -9.94 -17.13 50.14
C ALA A 208 -10.87 -16.61 49.04
N ASP A 209 -12.18 -16.91 49.12
CA ASP A 209 -13.21 -16.40 48.21
C ASP A 209 -13.33 -14.87 48.30
N SER A 210 -13.43 -14.31 49.51
CA SER A 210 -13.56 -12.86 49.72
C SER A 210 -12.33 -12.10 49.19
N LEU A 211 -11.12 -12.60 49.43
CA LEU A 211 -9.90 -11.91 48.98
C LEU A 211 -9.75 -11.96 47.45
N ALA A 212 -10.10 -13.08 46.82
CA ALA A 212 -10.09 -13.22 45.37
C ALA A 212 -11.07 -12.25 44.69
N ALA A 213 -12.26 -12.06 45.27
CA ALA A 213 -13.24 -11.09 44.79
C ALA A 213 -12.71 -9.65 44.89
N THR A 214 -12.18 -9.24 46.05
CA THR A 214 -11.64 -7.89 46.25
C THR A 214 -10.47 -7.57 45.31
N LEU A 215 -9.55 -8.52 45.08
CA LEU A 215 -8.44 -8.32 44.14
C LEU A 215 -8.91 -8.21 42.69
N THR A 216 -10.00 -8.87 42.33
CA THR A 216 -10.59 -8.78 40.99
C THR A 216 -11.24 -7.42 40.77
N GLU A 217 -12.04 -6.95 41.74
CA GLU A 217 -12.62 -5.59 41.71
C GLU A 217 -11.54 -4.50 41.64
N LEU A 218 -10.47 -4.64 42.43
CA LEU A 218 -9.38 -3.68 42.44
C LEU A 218 -8.63 -3.64 41.10
N ARG A 219 -8.40 -4.80 40.47
CA ARG A 219 -7.81 -4.87 39.12
C ARG A 219 -8.73 -4.23 38.09
N GLN A 220 -10.02 -4.52 38.13
CA GLN A 220 -10.99 -3.95 37.21
C GLN A 220 -11.04 -2.41 37.32
N SER A 221 -11.10 -1.89 38.55
CA SER A 221 -11.06 -0.43 38.78
C SER A 221 -9.75 0.20 38.29
N HIS A 222 -8.62 -0.47 38.50
CA HIS A 222 -7.32 0.01 38.00
C HIS A 222 -7.24 0.01 36.47
N ASP A 223 -7.76 -1.03 35.82
CA ASP A 223 -7.82 -1.10 34.35
C ASP A 223 -8.77 -0.06 33.77
N GLU A 224 -9.94 0.17 34.38
CA GLU A 224 -10.87 1.23 33.99
C GLU A 224 -10.24 2.63 34.08
N LEU A 225 -9.54 2.92 35.19
CA LEU A 225 -8.80 4.17 35.34
C LEU A 225 -7.68 4.32 34.31
N ARG A 226 -6.97 3.23 34.00
CA ARG A 226 -5.91 3.22 32.98
C ARG A 226 -6.47 3.45 31.58
N ILE A 227 -7.60 2.83 31.24
CA ILE A 227 -8.31 3.05 29.97
C ILE A 227 -8.77 4.51 29.88
N ALA A 228 -9.41 5.05 30.92
CA ALA A 228 -9.86 6.43 30.95
C ALA A 228 -8.69 7.44 30.84
N ALA A 229 -7.57 7.18 31.52
CA ALA A 229 -6.37 8.01 31.43
C ALA A 229 -5.74 7.96 30.02
N THR A 230 -5.74 6.79 29.38
CA THR A 230 -5.21 6.62 28.02
C THR A 230 -6.13 7.28 26.99
N ALA A 231 -7.45 7.14 27.14
CA ALA A 231 -8.44 7.82 26.30
C ALA A 231 -8.35 9.35 26.42
N PHE A 232 -8.01 9.86 27.61
CA PHE A 232 -7.76 11.29 27.82
C PHE A 232 -6.50 11.78 27.10
N GLU A 233 -5.45 10.95 27.00
CA GLU A 233 -4.24 11.24 26.20
C GLU A 233 -4.42 10.92 24.71
N SER A 234 -5.57 11.34 24.15
CA SER A 234 -5.86 11.34 22.72
C SER A 234 -4.93 12.28 21.92
N GLU A 235 -4.92 12.12 20.60
CA GLU A 235 -4.32 13.08 19.66
C GLU A 235 -5.15 14.38 19.53
N GLU A 236 -6.42 14.34 19.96
CA GLU A 236 -7.27 15.53 20.07
C GLU A 236 -6.98 16.29 21.37
N GLY A 237 -7.05 17.62 21.32
CA GLY A 237 -6.93 18.45 22.50
C GLY A 237 -8.12 18.23 23.43
N MET A 238 -7.87 17.70 24.63
CA MET A 238 -8.90 17.46 25.64
C MET A 238 -8.76 18.42 26.82
N VAL A 239 -9.90 18.98 27.23
CA VAL A 239 -10.02 19.91 28.36
C VAL A 239 -11.17 19.45 29.24
N VAL A 240 -10.91 19.31 30.54
CA VAL A 240 -11.96 19.10 31.56
C VAL A 240 -12.10 20.36 32.38
N THR A 241 -13.32 20.86 32.51
CA THR A 241 -13.65 22.04 33.32
C THR A 241 -14.61 21.69 34.45
N ASP A 242 -14.68 22.57 35.45
CA ASP A 242 -15.77 22.56 36.44
C ASP A 242 -17.09 23.11 35.86
N ALA A 243 -18.17 23.08 36.66
CA ALA A 243 -19.46 23.66 36.28
C ALA A 243 -19.40 25.19 36.00
N GLY A 244 -18.38 25.89 36.50
CA GLY A 244 -18.10 27.30 36.23
C GLY A 244 -17.18 27.54 35.03
N GLN A 245 -16.90 26.49 34.23
CA GLN A 245 -16.04 26.49 33.05
C GLN A 245 -14.56 26.79 33.34
N ARG A 246 -14.09 26.63 34.57
CA ARG A 246 -12.66 26.72 34.90
C ARG A 246 -11.97 25.42 34.55
N ILE A 247 -10.87 25.52 33.81
CA ILE A 247 -10.08 24.38 33.36
C ILE A 247 -9.43 23.70 34.58
N LEU A 248 -9.78 22.44 34.79
CA LEU A 248 -9.24 21.58 35.85
C LEU A 248 -8.12 20.68 35.33
N ARG A 249 -8.18 20.31 34.05
CA ARG A 249 -7.20 19.41 33.43
C ARG A 249 -7.16 19.60 31.93
N VAL A 250 -5.97 19.52 31.34
CA VAL A 250 -5.76 19.38 29.90
C VAL A 250 -4.80 18.23 29.59
N ASN A 251 -4.94 17.61 28.42
CA ASN A 251 -4.05 16.54 27.96
C ASN A 251 -2.81 17.09 27.23
N ARG A 252 -1.92 16.20 26.76
CA ARG A 252 -0.73 16.60 25.99
C ARG A 252 -1.07 17.24 24.64
N ALA A 253 -2.07 16.74 23.93
CA ALA A 253 -2.46 17.26 22.62
C ALA A 253 -2.94 18.72 22.69
N PHE A 254 -3.64 19.11 23.76
CA PHE A 254 -4.02 20.50 24.02
C PHE A 254 -2.81 21.44 23.96
N ALA A 255 -1.72 21.08 24.65
CA ALA A 255 -0.52 21.92 24.70
C ALA A 255 0.17 22.00 23.35
N ASN A 256 0.20 20.88 22.60
CA ASN A 256 0.77 20.83 21.26
C ASN A 256 -0.03 21.67 20.25
N ILE A 257 -1.36 21.61 20.30
CA ILE A 257 -2.25 22.29 19.34
C ILE A 257 -2.36 23.78 19.65
N THR A 258 -2.41 24.17 20.92
CA THR A 258 -2.70 25.56 21.32
C THR A 258 -1.44 26.37 21.71
N GLY A 259 -0.35 25.68 22.05
CA GLY A 259 0.89 26.28 22.53
C GLY A 259 0.88 26.70 24.01
N TYR A 260 -0.25 26.52 24.71
CA TYR A 260 -0.37 26.81 26.14
C TYR A 260 0.07 25.62 26.98
N GLN A 261 0.97 25.84 27.94
CA GLN A 261 1.40 24.80 28.86
C GLN A 261 0.30 24.51 29.90
N ASN A 262 0.33 23.30 30.47
CA ASN A 262 -0.68 22.83 31.42
C ASN A 262 -0.88 23.85 32.58
N GLY A 263 0.21 24.31 33.19
CA GLY A 263 0.16 25.31 34.28
C GLY A 263 -0.36 26.70 33.88
N GLU A 264 -0.35 27.04 32.59
CA GLU A 264 -0.89 28.31 32.08
C GLU A 264 -2.39 28.20 31.76
N ALA A 265 -2.88 27.00 31.44
CA ALA A 265 -4.28 26.74 31.10
C ALA A 265 -5.16 26.53 32.35
N LEU A 266 -4.62 25.91 33.41
CA LEU A 266 -5.36 25.60 34.63
C LEU A 266 -5.94 26.85 35.31
N GLY A 267 -7.20 26.77 35.76
CA GLY A 267 -7.93 27.84 36.44
C GLY A 267 -8.51 28.94 35.53
N ASN A 268 -8.04 29.02 34.28
CA ASN A 268 -8.59 29.88 33.24
C ASN A 268 -9.85 29.27 32.61
N THR A 269 -10.55 30.04 31.78
CA THR A 269 -11.70 29.54 31.01
C THR A 269 -11.30 29.26 29.56
N PRO A 270 -11.93 28.29 28.86
CA PRO A 270 -11.64 27.98 27.45
C PRO A 270 -11.76 29.17 26.49
N ARG A 271 -12.38 30.29 26.93
CA ARG A 271 -12.41 31.56 26.19
C ARG A 271 -11.02 32.08 25.80
N LEU A 272 -9.96 31.72 26.54
CA LEU A 272 -8.59 32.10 26.21
C LEU A 272 -8.15 31.63 24.81
N LEU A 273 -8.79 30.57 24.27
CA LEU A 273 -8.47 29.98 22.97
C LEU A 273 -9.21 30.64 21.80
N LEU A 274 -10.26 31.43 22.03
CA LEU A 274 -11.11 31.92 20.95
C LEU A 274 -10.43 33.04 20.13
N SER A 275 -10.68 33.07 18.82
CA SER A 275 -10.16 34.07 17.87
C SER A 275 -10.64 35.50 18.12
N GLY A 276 -11.59 35.72 19.04
CA GLY A 276 -12.20 37.03 19.29
C GLY A 276 -13.10 37.54 18.16
N GLU A 277 -13.27 36.76 17.09
CA GLU A 277 -14.21 37.05 15.99
C GLU A 277 -15.67 36.72 16.35
N TYR A 278 -15.88 36.00 17.46
CA TYR A 278 -17.18 35.61 17.97
C TYR A 278 -17.66 36.60 19.03
N ASP A 279 -18.89 37.10 18.87
CA ASP A 279 -19.55 37.94 19.87
C ASP A 279 -20.05 37.13 21.08
N ASP A 280 -20.40 37.82 22.16
CA ASP A 280 -20.94 37.18 23.36
C ASP A 280 -22.27 36.44 23.08
N ALA A 281 -23.03 36.87 22.07
CA ALA A 281 -24.28 36.24 21.65
C ALA A 281 -24.05 34.83 21.07
N PHE A 282 -23.02 34.66 20.24
CA PHE A 282 -22.62 33.37 19.70
C PHE A 282 -22.15 32.42 20.82
N HIS A 283 -21.36 32.92 21.77
CA HIS A 283 -20.95 32.13 22.93
C HIS A 283 -22.15 31.70 23.80
N GLN A 284 -23.11 32.60 24.04
CA GLN A 284 -24.35 32.24 24.74
C GLN A 284 -25.17 31.19 24.00
N LYS A 285 -25.19 31.24 22.66
CA LYS A 285 -25.89 30.23 21.85
C LYS A 285 -25.29 28.83 22.02
N ILE A 286 -23.96 28.72 21.96
CA ILE A 286 -23.25 27.45 22.20
C ILE A 286 -23.60 26.91 23.58
N TRP A 287 -23.44 27.73 24.62
CA TRP A 287 -23.65 27.27 25.99
C TRP A 287 -25.11 26.99 26.33
N ARG A 288 -26.07 27.67 25.70
CA ARG A 288 -27.48 27.34 25.82
C ARG A 288 -27.74 25.91 25.32
N GLN A 289 -27.19 25.58 24.15
CA GLN A 289 -27.30 24.23 23.59
C GLN A 289 -26.59 23.19 24.47
N VAL A 290 -25.39 23.48 24.99
CA VAL A 290 -24.71 22.57 25.92
C VAL A 290 -25.50 22.36 27.22
N VAL A 291 -26.21 23.37 27.71
CA VAL A 291 -27.03 23.26 28.93
C VAL A 291 -28.32 22.47 28.66
N GLU A 292 -28.96 22.69 27.52
CA GLU A 292 -30.22 22.03 27.13
C GLU A 292 -30.01 20.59 26.65
N ASP A 293 -29.05 20.36 25.76
CA ASP A 293 -28.82 19.07 25.08
C ASP A 293 -27.68 18.26 25.70
N HIS A 294 -26.98 18.81 26.71
CA HIS A 294 -25.75 18.24 27.31
C HIS A 294 -24.61 17.98 26.31
N TYR A 295 -24.74 18.48 25.07
CA TYR A 295 -23.82 18.25 23.98
C TYR A 295 -23.81 19.43 23.01
N TRP A 296 -22.65 19.74 22.44
CA TRP A 296 -22.51 20.65 21.31
C TRP A 296 -21.35 20.21 20.44
N GLN A 297 -21.47 20.41 19.13
CA GLN A 297 -20.37 20.24 18.20
C GLN A 297 -20.41 21.31 17.11
N GLY A 298 -19.25 21.70 16.61
CA GLY A 298 -19.16 22.63 15.50
C GLY A 298 -17.75 23.09 15.20
N GLU A 299 -17.63 23.84 14.10
CA GLU A 299 -16.36 24.45 13.72
C GLU A 299 -16.21 25.81 14.40
N LEU A 300 -15.04 26.04 15.00
CA LEU A 300 -14.63 27.30 15.59
C LEU A 300 -13.26 27.70 15.08
N LYS A 301 -12.86 28.94 15.37
CA LYS A 301 -11.55 29.48 15.05
C LYS A 301 -10.84 29.80 16.35
N TYR A 302 -9.73 29.12 16.57
CA TYR A 302 -8.89 29.32 17.75
C TYR A 302 -7.72 30.24 17.45
N ARG A 303 -7.16 30.81 18.51
CA ARG A 303 -5.94 31.59 18.52
C ARG A 303 -4.87 30.81 19.27
N HIS A 304 -3.80 30.48 18.56
CA HIS A 304 -2.61 29.87 19.14
C HIS A 304 -1.89 30.91 20.02
N LYS A 305 -1.11 30.47 21.00
CA LYS A 305 -0.34 31.35 21.91
C LYS A 305 0.54 32.39 21.20
N ASN A 306 1.05 32.04 20.01
CA ASN A 306 1.87 32.94 19.17
C ASN A 306 1.05 33.94 18.33
N GLY A 307 -0.28 33.96 18.47
CA GLY A 307 -1.19 34.84 17.74
C GLY A 307 -1.78 34.26 16.45
N ARG A 308 -1.31 33.11 15.95
CA ARG A 308 -1.84 32.46 14.74
C ARG A 308 -3.29 32.03 14.94
N LEU A 309 -4.16 32.36 13.99
CA LEU A 309 -5.53 31.85 13.94
C LEU A 309 -5.59 30.53 13.17
N PHE A 310 -6.38 29.57 13.65
CA PHE A 310 -6.56 28.28 12.98
C PHE A 310 -7.96 27.70 13.22
N PRO A 311 -8.57 27.03 12.23
CA PRO A 311 -9.86 26.37 12.39
C PRO A 311 -9.73 25.10 13.25
N VAL A 312 -10.71 24.91 14.13
CA VAL A 312 -10.84 23.70 14.95
C VAL A 312 -12.23 23.11 14.81
N TRP A 313 -12.30 21.79 14.78
CA TRP A 313 -13.54 21.08 15.04
C TRP A 313 -13.63 20.81 16.54
N GLN A 314 -14.67 21.28 17.21
CA GLN A 314 -14.82 21.16 18.65
C GLN A 314 -16.11 20.45 19.03
N THR A 315 -16.02 19.60 20.05
CA THR A 315 -17.14 18.98 20.74
C THR A 315 -17.10 19.36 22.22
N ILE A 316 -18.27 19.64 22.81
CA ILE A 316 -18.46 19.90 24.24
C ILE A 316 -19.48 18.89 24.76
N SER A 317 -19.16 18.19 25.84
CA SER A 317 -20.07 17.26 26.50
C SER A 317 -20.18 17.57 27.99
N ALA A 318 -21.40 17.65 28.51
CA ALA A 318 -21.66 17.90 29.92
C ALA A 318 -21.68 16.59 30.72
N VAL A 319 -20.98 16.55 31.85
CA VAL A 319 -20.98 15.41 32.79
C VAL A 319 -22.02 15.65 33.87
N VAL A 320 -23.11 14.89 33.82
CA VAL A 320 -24.28 15.04 34.68
C VAL A 320 -24.33 13.92 35.72
N VAL A 321 -24.50 14.27 37.00
CA VAL A 321 -24.67 13.28 38.09
C VAL A 321 -26.13 12.88 38.28
N PRO A 322 -26.42 11.74 38.95
CA PRO A 322 -27.79 11.39 39.34
C PRO A 322 -28.45 12.54 40.10
N GLY A 323 -29.56 13.07 39.57
CA GLY A 323 -30.22 14.30 40.05
C GLY A 323 -30.17 15.48 39.06
N GLY A 324 -29.60 15.31 37.87
CA GLY A 324 -29.69 16.29 36.76
C GLY A 324 -28.74 17.48 36.87
N ARG A 325 -27.83 17.47 37.86
CA ARG A 325 -26.85 18.55 38.05
C ARG A 325 -25.60 18.30 37.21
N VAL A 326 -25.21 19.28 36.39
CA VAL A 326 -23.92 19.28 35.68
C VAL A 326 -22.79 19.50 36.69
N THR A 327 -21.73 18.72 36.59
CA THR A 327 -20.53 18.84 37.45
C THR A 327 -19.30 19.30 36.70
N HIS A 328 -19.13 18.84 35.46
CA HIS A 328 -17.97 19.10 34.64
C HIS A 328 -18.38 19.25 33.17
N TYR A 329 -17.53 19.88 32.36
CA TYR A 329 -17.60 19.79 30.91
C TYR A 329 -16.32 19.16 30.36
N VAL A 330 -16.47 18.29 29.38
CA VAL A 330 -15.38 17.72 28.61
C VAL A 330 -15.42 18.35 27.23
N ILE A 331 -14.34 19.03 26.86
CA ILE A 331 -14.16 19.64 25.55
C ILE A 331 -13.09 18.84 24.82
N ALA A 332 -13.41 18.38 23.62
CA ALA A 332 -12.46 17.77 22.69
C ALA A 332 -12.38 18.64 21.44
N PHE A 333 -11.18 18.87 20.93
CA PHE A 333 -11.00 19.61 19.67
C PHE A 333 -9.81 19.12 18.85
N SER A 334 -9.91 19.23 17.54
CA SER A 334 -8.84 18.92 16.58
C SER A 334 -8.58 20.09 15.65
N ASP A 335 -7.30 20.33 15.32
CA ASP A 335 -6.89 21.29 14.30
C ASP A 335 -7.24 20.72 12.91
N VAL A 336 -8.13 21.39 12.18
CA VAL A 336 -8.57 20.94 10.84
C VAL A 336 -7.87 21.71 9.71
N SER A 337 -6.85 22.52 10.01
CA SER A 337 -6.12 23.32 9.04
C SER A 337 -5.57 22.48 7.90
N GLN A 338 -4.84 21.40 8.23
CA GLN A 338 -4.21 20.54 7.22
C GLN A 338 -5.24 19.84 6.32
N ARG A 339 -6.40 19.45 6.87
CA ARG A 339 -7.49 18.86 6.09
C ARG A 339 -8.07 19.88 5.12
N LYS A 340 -8.34 21.10 5.57
CA LYS A 340 -8.87 22.17 4.71
C LYS A 340 -7.88 22.61 3.64
N GLU A 341 -6.60 22.77 3.98
CA GLU A 341 -5.54 23.07 3.00
C GLU A 341 -5.43 21.95 1.96
N ALA A 342 -5.52 20.68 2.38
CA ALA A 342 -5.52 19.55 1.46
C ALA A 342 -6.76 19.53 0.55
N GLU A 343 -7.96 19.77 1.10
CA GLU A 343 -9.21 19.87 0.33
C GLU A 343 -9.15 20.99 -0.71
N GLU A 344 -8.67 22.19 -0.33
CA GLU A 344 -8.48 23.31 -1.26
C GLU A 344 -7.42 22.99 -2.33
N LYS A 345 -6.31 22.36 -1.93
CA LYS A 345 -5.25 21.97 -2.88
C LYS A 345 -5.74 20.91 -3.86
N ILE A 346 -6.51 19.92 -3.41
CA ILE A 346 -7.15 18.93 -4.28
C ILE A 346 -8.11 19.61 -5.25
N ARG A 347 -8.94 20.55 -4.77
CA ARG A 347 -9.85 21.32 -5.62
C ARG A 347 -9.08 22.12 -6.68
N ASN A 348 -8.01 22.80 -6.28
CA ASN A 348 -7.20 23.59 -7.20
C ASN A 348 -6.52 22.70 -8.25
N LEU A 349 -5.95 21.55 -7.85
CA LEU A 349 -5.35 20.58 -8.77
C LEU A 349 -6.37 19.93 -9.73
N ALA A 350 -7.62 19.76 -9.30
CA ALA A 350 -8.65 19.12 -10.11
C ALA A 350 -9.22 20.05 -11.19
N PHE A 351 -9.28 21.36 -10.93
CA PHE A 351 -10.05 22.32 -11.75
C PHE A 351 -9.22 23.49 -12.33
N PHE A 352 -7.97 23.67 -11.90
CA PHE A 352 -7.12 24.77 -12.37
C PHE A 352 -5.77 24.24 -12.88
N ASP A 353 -5.21 24.96 -13.85
CA ASP A 353 -3.86 24.76 -14.36
C ASP A 353 -2.84 25.23 -13.30
N PRO A 354 -1.90 24.38 -12.85
CA PRO A 354 -1.00 24.71 -11.75
C PRO A 354 -0.04 25.87 -12.09
N LEU A 355 0.30 26.06 -13.37
CA LEU A 355 1.21 27.13 -13.79
C LEU A 355 0.50 28.49 -13.83
N THR A 356 -0.60 28.58 -14.58
CA THR A 356 -1.27 29.87 -14.87
C THR A 356 -2.37 30.22 -13.86
N GLN A 357 -2.81 29.24 -13.05
CA GLN A 357 -3.96 29.32 -12.15
C GLN A 357 -5.29 29.65 -12.85
N LEU A 358 -5.34 29.43 -14.17
CA LEU A 358 -6.58 29.51 -14.94
C LEU A 358 -7.38 28.20 -14.81
N PRO A 359 -8.71 28.22 -14.97
CA PRO A 359 -9.50 27.03 -15.25
C PRO A 359 -8.81 26.08 -16.23
N ASN A 360 -8.74 24.81 -15.87
CA ASN A 360 -8.24 23.77 -16.77
C ASN A 360 -9.37 23.28 -17.71
N ARG A 361 -9.03 22.35 -18.61
CA ARG A 361 -9.99 21.75 -19.54
C ARG A 361 -11.27 21.22 -18.88
N ARG A 362 -11.16 20.62 -17.69
CA ARG A 362 -12.32 20.06 -16.97
C ARG A 362 -13.28 21.15 -16.51
N LEU A 363 -12.76 22.22 -15.89
CA LEU A 363 -13.59 23.33 -15.45
C LEU A 363 -14.16 24.13 -16.63
N LEU A 364 -13.41 24.25 -17.74
CA LEU A 364 -13.92 24.88 -18.96
C LEU A 364 -15.12 24.11 -19.53
N ILE A 365 -15.03 22.79 -19.68
CA ILE A 365 -16.13 21.95 -20.21
C ILE A 365 -17.38 22.09 -19.35
N ASP A 366 -17.21 22.09 -18.02
CA ASP A 366 -18.31 22.30 -17.06
C ASP A 366 -18.98 23.67 -17.25
N ARG A 367 -18.18 24.75 -17.30
CA ARG A 367 -18.69 26.11 -17.55
C ARG A 367 -19.34 26.26 -18.93
N LEU A 368 -18.77 25.64 -19.95
CA LEU A 368 -19.31 25.68 -21.30
C LEU A 368 -20.67 24.96 -21.39
N GLY A 369 -20.80 23.82 -20.70
CA GLY A 369 -22.10 23.14 -20.55
C GLY A 369 -23.15 24.01 -19.86
N HIS A 370 -22.75 24.73 -18.79
CA HIS A 370 -23.61 25.70 -18.12
C HIS A 370 -23.99 26.89 -19.01
N ALA A 371 -23.04 27.42 -19.79
CA ALA A 371 -23.26 28.54 -20.70
C ALA A 371 -24.24 28.16 -21.81
N LEU A 372 -24.08 26.99 -22.44
CA LEU A 372 -25.00 26.47 -23.45
C LEU A 372 -26.41 26.27 -22.87
N ALA A 373 -26.52 25.65 -21.69
CA ALA A 373 -27.81 25.47 -21.03
C ALA A 373 -28.49 26.80 -20.63
N THR A 374 -27.71 27.87 -20.47
CA THR A 374 -28.20 29.23 -20.17
C THR A 374 -28.61 29.94 -21.46
N ALA A 375 -27.82 29.82 -22.53
CA ALA A 375 -28.15 30.30 -23.87
C ALA A 375 -29.48 29.73 -24.38
N THR A 376 -29.69 28.41 -24.28
CA THR A 376 -30.95 27.76 -24.66
C THR A 376 -32.15 28.24 -23.84
N ARG A 377 -31.96 28.56 -22.55
CA ARG A 377 -33.05 29.04 -21.68
C ARG A 377 -33.42 30.49 -21.90
N HIS A 378 -32.46 31.33 -22.25
CA HIS A 378 -32.63 32.78 -22.35
C HIS A 378 -32.62 33.30 -23.79
N HIS A 379 -32.43 32.45 -24.79
CA HIS A 379 -32.29 32.80 -26.21
C HIS A 379 -31.18 33.83 -26.45
N ARG A 380 -30.03 33.62 -25.79
CA ARG A 380 -28.87 34.51 -25.83
C ARG A 380 -27.71 33.83 -26.55
N HIS A 381 -26.96 34.62 -27.32
CA HIS A 381 -25.77 34.16 -27.99
C HIS A 381 -24.54 34.30 -27.09
N GLY A 382 -23.53 33.48 -27.37
CA GLY A 382 -22.19 33.65 -26.84
C GLY A 382 -21.13 33.24 -27.85
N ALA A 383 -19.87 33.30 -27.45
CA ALA A 383 -18.75 32.94 -28.32
C ALA A 383 -17.69 32.14 -27.57
N LEU A 384 -17.10 31.19 -28.27
CA LEU A 384 -15.93 30.45 -27.83
C LEU A 384 -14.74 30.85 -28.71
N LEU A 385 -13.70 31.38 -28.09
CA LEU A 385 -12.45 31.75 -28.75
C LEU A 385 -11.41 30.70 -28.37
N PHE A 386 -10.80 30.05 -29.36
CA PHE A 386 -9.66 29.16 -29.19
C PHE A 386 -8.40 29.90 -29.62
N LEU A 387 -7.38 29.93 -28.78
CA LEU A 387 -6.22 30.80 -28.94
C LEU A 387 -4.95 29.98 -28.82
N ASP A 388 -4.01 30.19 -29.73
CA ASP A 388 -2.71 29.51 -29.73
C ASP A 388 -1.60 30.50 -30.03
N PHE A 389 -0.54 30.41 -29.21
CA PHE A 389 0.61 31.31 -29.32
C PHE A 389 1.53 30.89 -30.46
N ASP A 390 1.71 31.80 -31.43
CA ASP A 390 2.46 31.48 -32.63
C ASP A 390 3.94 31.21 -32.31
N GLN A 391 4.44 30.09 -32.83
CA GLN A 391 5.85 29.68 -32.73
C GLN A 391 6.35 29.47 -31.29
N PHE A 392 5.47 29.14 -30.33
CA PHE A 392 5.86 28.87 -28.94
C PHE A 392 6.98 27.82 -28.80
N LYS A 393 6.95 26.78 -29.65
CA LYS A 393 8.00 25.74 -29.67
C LYS A 393 9.38 26.31 -29.98
N VAL A 394 9.48 27.24 -30.92
CA VAL A 394 10.76 27.90 -31.30
C VAL A 394 11.33 28.66 -30.10
N LEU A 395 10.48 29.34 -29.34
CA LEU A 395 10.91 30.00 -28.10
C LEU A 395 11.44 29.00 -27.08
N ASN A 396 10.74 27.88 -26.84
CA ASN A 396 11.20 26.87 -25.90
C ASN A 396 12.54 26.23 -26.33
N ASP A 397 12.70 25.96 -27.61
CA ASP A 397 13.91 25.36 -28.16
C ASP A 397 15.10 26.34 -28.09
N THR A 398 14.84 27.66 -28.12
CA THR A 398 15.87 28.71 -28.11
C THR A 398 16.23 29.22 -26.71
N GLU A 399 15.23 29.48 -25.85
CA GLU A 399 15.39 30.17 -24.54
C GLU A 399 15.13 29.25 -23.32
N GLY A 400 14.70 28.02 -23.59
CA GLY A 400 14.41 26.98 -22.61
C GLY A 400 13.02 27.05 -22.00
N HIS A 401 12.56 25.94 -21.43
CA HIS A 401 11.20 25.79 -20.89
C HIS A 401 10.81 26.80 -19.80
N GLU A 402 11.76 27.24 -18.98
CA GLU A 402 11.50 28.26 -17.94
C GLU A 402 11.05 29.61 -18.54
N ALA A 403 11.60 29.98 -19.70
CA ALA A 403 11.18 31.18 -20.42
C ALA A 403 9.76 31.01 -20.99
N GLY A 404 9.45 29.82 -21.51
CA GLY A 404 8.10 29.45 -21.94
C GLY A 404 7.09 29.51 -20.80
N ASP A 405 7.44 29.02 -19.61
CA ASP A 405 6.55 29.07 -18.44
C ASP A 405 6.25 30.51 -18.01
N GLN A 406 7.26 31.39 -17.99
CA GLN A 406 7.07 32.82 -17.72
C GLN A 406 6.16 33.50 -18.76
N LEU A 407 6.36 33.17 -20.03
CA LEU A 407 5.51 33.65 -21.12
C LEU A 407 4.05 33.23 -20.91
N LEU A 408 3.79 31.96 -20.61
CA LEU A 408 2.45 31.43 -20.40
C LEU A 408 1.73 32.09 -19.21
N VAL A 409 2.45 32.35 -18.12
CA VAL A 409 1.91 33.09 -16.97
C VAL A 409 1.54 34.52 -17.36
N GLU A 410 2.37 35.18 -18.15
CA GLU A 410 2.13 36.54 -18.61
C GLU A 410 0.99 36.62 -19.63
N ILE A 411 0.88 35.66 -20.56
CA ILE A 411 -0.27 35.51 -21.47
C ILE A 411 -1.56 35.36 -20.65
N ALA A 412 -1.57 34.45 -19.67
CA ALA A 412 -2.73 34.24 -18.80
C ALA A 412 -3.15 35.50 -18.03
N ARG A 413 -2.19 36.37 -17.67
CA ARG A 413 -2.46 37.66 -17.03
C ARG A 413 -3.08 38.65 -18.02
N ARG A 414 -2.53 38.74 -19.24
CA ARG A 414 -3.04 39.64 -20.29
C ARG A 414 -4.46 39.25 -20.72
N LEU A 415 -4.71 37.96 -20.96
CA LEU A 415 -6.03 37.45 -21.33
C LEU A 415 -7.10 37.77 -20.27
N ARG A 416 -6.79 37.59 -18.98
CA ARG A 416 -7.70 37.95 -17.89
C ARG A 416 -8.07 39.44 -17.87
N ASN A 417 -7.17 40.33 -18.28
CA ASN A 417 -7.43 41.76 -18.37
C ASN A 417 -8.19 42.16 -19.65
N CYS A 418 -8.23 41.28 -20.65
CA CYS A 418 -8.97 41.52 -21.88
C CYS A 418 -10.47 41.26 -21.73
N VAL A 419 -10.87 40.37 -20.83
CA VAL A 419 -12.25 39.89 -20.68
C VAL A 419 -12.94 40.42 -19.41
N ARG A 420 -14.26 40.25 -19.31
CA ARG A 420 -15.07 40.66 -18.15
C ARG A 420 -15.02 39.59 -17.06
N GLN A 421 -15.46 39.92 -15.84
CA GLN A 421 -15.54 38.94 -14.74
C GLN A 421 -16.53 37.80 -15.01
N ALA A 422 -17.56 38.04 -15.84
CA ALA A 422 -18.51 37.02 -16.26
C ALA A 422 -17.92 36.03 -17.29
N ASP A 423 -16.89 36.45 -18.03
CA ASP A 423 -16.25 35.63 -19.04
C ASP A 423 -15.24 34.67 -18.40
N THR A 424 -14.94 33.58 -19.09
CA THR A 424 -13.98 32.58 -18.61
C THR A 424 -12.75 32.53 -19.50
N VAL A 425 -11.56 32.64 -18.92
CA VAL A 425 -10.29 32.29 -19.58
C VAL A 425 -9.81 30.96 -19.02
N ALA A 426 -9.49 30.01 -19.87
CA ALA A 426 -9.00 28.69 -19.53
C ALA A 426 -7.70 28.36 -20.29
N ARG A 427 -6.92 27.41 -19.77
CA ARG A 427 -5.78 26.82 -20.46
C ARG A 427 -6.00 25.33 -20.65
N LEU A 428 -5.91 24.85 -21.88
CA LEU A 428 -6.16 23.44 -22.21
C LEU A 428 -4.91 22.57 -22.06
N GLY A 429 -3.75 23.15 -22.37
CA GLY A 429 -2.45 22.50 -22.32
C GLY A 429 -1.48 23.20 -23.28
N GLY A 430 -0.17 23.00 -23.11
CA GLY A 430 0.82 23.66 -23.97
C GLY A 430 0.64 25.18 -24.01
N ASP A 431 0.54 25.71 -25.22
CA ASP A 431 0.30 27.10 -25.60
C ASP A 431 -1.17 27.41 -25.97
N GLU A 432 -2.09 26.48 -25.69
CA GLU A 432 -3.51 26.61 -26.03
C GLU A 432 -4.32 27.21 -24.88
N PHE A 433 -4.97 28.34 -25.17
CA PHE A 433 -5.91 29.02 -24.30
C PHE A 433 -7.31 29.03 -24.91
N VAL A 434 -8.32 29.13 -24.06
CA VAL A 434 -9.71 29.30 -24.49
C VAL A 434 -10.34 30.45 -23.74
N VAL A 435 -11.09 31.29 -24.45
CA VAL A 435 -11.92 32.34 -23.87
C VAL A 435 -13.38 32.04 -24.19
N LEU A 436 -14.21 31.90 -23.16
CA LEU A 436 -15.65 31.75 -23.25
C LEU A 436 -16.31 33.09 -22.91
N LEU A 437 -17.03 33.65 -23.88
CA LEU A 437 -17.79 34.88 -23.77
C LEU A 437 -19.27 34.55 -23.64
N GLU A 438 -19.86 34.96 -22.53
CA GLU A 438 -21.27 34.70 -22.21
C GLU A 438 -22.11 35.97 -22.41
N ASP A 439 -23.40 35.78 -22.69
CA ASP A 439 -24.39 36.87 -22.72
C ASP A 439 -24.07 38.00 -23.73
N LEU A 440 -23.79 37.65 -24.99
CA LEU A 440 -23.38 38.61 -26.02
C LEU A 440 -24.54 39.32 -26.73
N GLY A 441 -25.78 38.93 -26.46
CA GLY A 441 -27.00 39.54 -27.01
C GLY A 441 -27.93 38.55 -27.69
N ASP A 442 -28.97 39.07 -28.32
CA ASP A 442 -30.05 38.26 -28.92
C ASP A 442 -29.83 38.01 -30.41
N ALA A 443 -29.03 38.85 -31.07
CA ALA A 443 -28.72 38.74 -32.50
C ALA A 443 -27.29 38.21 -32.72
N GLU A 444 -27.15 37.26 -33.63
CA GLU A 444 -25.86 36.68 -34.02
C GLU A 444 -24.85 37.73 -34.48
N ALA A 445 -25.29 38.73 -35.26
CA ALA A 445 -24.43 39.81 -35.75
C ALA A 445 -23.84 40.66 -34.61
N ASP A 446 -24.61 40.93 -33.56
CA ASP A 446 -24.13 41.68 -32.39
C ASP A 446 -23.15 40.83 -31.59
N ALA A 447 -23.43 39.54 -31.44
CA ALA A 447 -22.53 38.60 -30.78
C ALA A 447 -21.20 38.45 -31.54
N ALA A 448 -21.25 38.32 -32.86
CA ALA A 448 -20.07 38.30 -33.72
C ALA A 448 -19.24 39.57 -33.58
N ASN A 449 -19.88 40.75 -33.59
CA ASN A 449 -19.21 42.03 -33.40
C ASN A 449 -18.54 42.13 -32.03
N HIS A 450 -19.22 41.74 -30.95
CA HIS A 450 -18.64 41.72 -29.61
C HIS A 450 -17.47 40.73 -29.49
N ALA A 451 -17.62 39.52 -30.00
CA ALA A 451 -16.55 38.52 -29.99
C ALA A 451 -15.31 38.99 -30.76
N ARG A 452 -15.52 39.66 -31.90
CA ARG A 452 -14.45 40.27 -32.70
C ARG A 452 -13.73 41.38 -31.93
N ILE A 453 -14.46 42.29 -31.29
CA ILE A 453 -13.86 43.36 -30.45
C ILE A 453 -12.99 42.78 -29.34
N VAL A 454 -13.46 41.72 -28.66
CA VAL A 454 -12.67 41.05 -27.63
C VAL A 454 -11.44 40.35 -28.23
N GLY A 455 -11.60 39.67 -29.37
CA GLY A 455 -10.50 39.03 -30.10
C GLY A 455 -9.41 40.02 -30.54
N GLU A 456 -9.80 41.16 -31.14
CA GLU A 456 -8.90 42.24 -31.52
C GLU A 456 -8.16 42.82 -30.31
N LYS A 457 -8.88 43.07 -29.20
CA LYS A 457 -8.26 43.51 -27.94
C LYS A 457 -7.24 42.49 -27.40
N ILE A 458 -7.50 41.20 -27.56
CA ILE A 458 -6.56 40.15 -27.18
C ILE A 458 -5.31 40.18 -28.08
N LEU A 459 -5.47 40.27 -29.40
CA LEU A 459 -4.35 40.37 -30.34
C LEU A 459 -3.45 41.58 -30.02
N GLU A 460 -4.05 42.75 -29.80
CA GLU A 460 -3.33 43.97 -29.42
C GLU A 460 -2.56 43.81 -28.10
N ALA A 461 -3.16 43.16 -27.10
CA ALA A 461 -2.52 42.92 -25.81
C ALA A 461 -1.34 41.94 -25.93
N ILE A 462 -1.44 40.92 -26.78
CA ILE A 462 -0.36 39.95 -27.02
C ILE A 462 0.76 40.54 -27.87
N ALA A 463 0.46 41.43 -28.82
CA ALA A 463 1.45 42.10 -29.64
C ALA A 463 2.43 42.99 -28.84
N GLN A 464 2.08 43.37 -27.60
CA GLN A 464 3.00 44.10 -26.72
C GLN A 464 4.21 43.24 -26.32
N PRO A 465 5.43 43.81 -26.19
CA PRO A 465 6.61 43.05 -25.81
C PRO A 465 6.45 42.31 -24.47
N PHE A 466 6.95 41.09 -24.38
CA PHE A 466 7.02 40.29 -23.16
C PHE A 466 8.39 40.47 -22.50
N GLN A 467 8.41 40.83 -21.22
CA GLN A 467 9.64 40.95 -20.43
C GLN A 467 10.02 39.58 -19.85
N ILE A 468 10.89 38.85 -20.54
CA ILE A 468 11.31 37.49 -20.14
C ILE A 468 12.81 37.50 -19.91
N LYS A 469 13.26 37.11 -18.70
CA LYS A 469 14.68 37.13 -18.30
C LYS A 469 15.41 38.47 -18.59
N GLY A 470 14.68 39.60 -18.55
CA GLY A 470 15.22 40.94 -18.81
C GLY A 470 15.46 41.28 -20.29
N ARG A 471 14.85 40.53 -21.23
CA ARG A 471 14.83 40.81 -22.67
C ARG A 471 13.41 41.02 -23.16
N ASP A 472 13.28 41.78 -24.23
CA ASP A 472 12.02 42.01 -24.94
C ASP A 472 11.77 40.89 -25.94
N PHE A 473 10.75 40.08 -25.70
CA PHE A 473 10.28 39.06 -26.63
C PHE A 473 9.00 39.54 -27.32
N HIS A 474 8.93 39.36 -28.64
CA HIS A 474 7.74 39.66 -29.43
C HIS A 474 7.16 38.35 -29.93
N GLY A 475 5.84 38.23 -29.84
CA GLY A 475 5.12 37.12 -30.43
C GLY A 475 3.72 37.54 -30.81
N SER A 476 3.02 36.62 -31.46
CA SER A 476 1.65 36.80 -31.92
C SER A 476 0.78 35.63 -31.49
N MET A 477 -0.52 35.77 -31.69
CA MET A 477 -1.47 34.71 -31.39
C MET A 477 -2.43 34.51 -32.56
N SER A 478 -2.78 33.26 -32.82
CA SER A 478 -3.83 32.90 -33.77
C SER A 478 -5.10 32.55 -33.01
N ILE A 479 -6.23 33.15 -33.41
CA ILE A 479 -7.52 33.02 -32.71
C ILE A 479 -8.58 32.44 -33.65
N GLY A 480 -9.26 31.39 -33.21
CA GLY A 480 -10.45 30.85 -33.86
C GLY A 480 -11.69 31.15 -33.04
N ILE A 481 -12.76 31.59 -33.70
CA ILE A 481 -14.00 32.00 -33.03
C ILE A 481 -15.16 31.13 -33.51
N SER A 482 -15.88 30.49 -32.58
CA SER A 482 -17.16 29.85 -32.86
C SER A 482 -18.26 30.50 -32.03
N LEU A 483 -19.31 30.96 -32.69
CA LEU A 483 -20.52 31.43 -32.02
C LEU A 483 -21.37 30.25 -31.58
N TYR A 484 -22.10 30.43 -30.48
CA TYR A 484 -23.13 29.52 -30.01
C TYR A 484 -24.39 30.29 -29.64
N ASP A 485 -25.53 29.62 -29.74
CA ASP A 485 -26.87 30.19 -29.61
C ASP A 485 -27.79 29.23 -28.83
N ASP A 486 -29.10 29.31 -29.06
CA ASP A 486 -30.10 28.45 -28.45
C ASP A 486 -30.28 27.09 -29.15
N SER A 487 -29.55 26.82 -30.23
CA SER A 487 -29.51 25.51 -30.86
C SER A 487 -28.83 24.49 -29.94
N HIS A 488 -29.27 23.23 -29.99
CA HIS A 488 -28.76 22.16 -29.12
C HIS A 488 -27.36 21.70 -29.58
N GLN A 489 -26.37 22.56 -29.39
CA GLN A 489 -24.98 22.31 -29.75
C GLN A 489 -24.28 21.47 -28.66
N LEU A 490 -23.42 20.55 -29.08
CA LEU A 490 -22.59 19.77 -28.17
C LEU A 490 -21.31 20.54 -27.84
N VAL A 491 -20.88 20.49 -26.58
CA VAL A 491 -19.65 21.13 -26.08
C VAL A 491 -18.43 20.77 -26.95
N ASP A 492 -18.27 19.49 -27.28
CA ASP A 492 -17.14 19.00 -28.08
C ASP A 492 -17.18 19.53 -29.52
N GLU A 493 -18.38 19.74 -30.08
CA GLU A 493 -18.53 20.30 -31.42
C GLU A 493 -18.10 21.76 -31.46
N LEU A 494 -18.49 22.54 -30.45
CA LEU A 494 -18.14 23.96 -30.38
C LEU A 494 -16.63 24.18 -30.20
N LEU A 495 -16.00 23.38 -29.34
CA LEU A 495 -14.53 23.37 -29.18
C LEU A 495 -13.85 23.03 -30.51
N LYS A 496 -14.35 22.02 -31.23
CA LYS A 496 -13.81 21.62 -32.53
C LYS A 496 -13.97 22.70 -33.59
N ARG A 497 -15.11 23.39 -33.65
CA ARG A 497 -15.34 24.50 -34.58
C ARG A 497 -14.37 25.65 -34.34
N ALA A 498 -14.17 26.03 -33.07
CA ALA A 498 -13.24 27.09 -32.71
C ALA A 498 -11.77 26.71 -33.01
N ASP A 499 -11.37 25.45 -32.77
CA ASP A 499 -10.05 24.92 -33.13
C ASP A 499 -9.80 24.94 -34.64
N VAL A 500 -10.77 24.49 -35.45
CA VAL A 500 -10.71 24.56 -36.92
C VAL A 500 -10.50 25.99 -37.41
N ALA A 501 -11.25 26.94 -36.87
CA ALA A 501 -11.09 28.35 -37.21
C ALA A 501 -9.72 28.91 -36.80
N MET A 502 -9.20 28.49 -35.65
CA MET A 502 -7.86 28.90 -35.17
C MET A 502 -6.77 28.35 -36.10
N TYR A 503 -6.92 27.12 -36.58
CA TYR A 503 -5.98 26.54 -37.53
C TYR A 503 -6.02 27.30 -38.86
N GLN A 504 -7.22 27.69 -39.33
CA GLN A 504 -7.34 28.53 -40.52
C GLN A 504 -6.66 29.89 -40.32
N ALA A 505 -6.79 30.51 -39.13
CA ALA A 505 -6.05 31.74 -38.80
C ALA A 505 -4.53 31.55 -38.92
N LYS A 506 -3.99 30.38 -38.51
CA LYS A 506 -2.57 30.06 -38.69
C LYS A 506 -2.19 29.89 -40.17
N ALA A 507 -3.02 29.18 -40.93
CA ALA A 507 -2.79 28.93 -42.35
C ALA A 507 -2.79 30.23 -43.18
N ASP A 508 -3.66 31.18 -42.83
CA ASP A 508 -3.79 32.44 -43.57
C ASP A 508 -2.68 33.46 -43.27
N GLY A 509 -1.71 33.10 -42.42
CA GLY A 509 -0.53 33.93 -42.12
C GLY A 509 -0.39 34.35 -40.66
N ARG A 510 -1.10 33.69 -39.73
CA ARG A 510 -1.00 33.90 -38.26
C ARG A 510 -1.39 35.32 -37.82
N ASN A 511 -1.22 35.62 -36.53
CA ASN A 511 -1.50 36.93 -35.92
C ASN A 511 -2.86 37.54 -36.29
N ARG A 512 -3.92 36.72 -36.24
CA ARG A 512 -5.26 37.14 -36.65
C ARG A 512 -6.32 36.31 -35.97
N LEU A 513 -7.55 36.80 -36.05
CA LEU A 513 -8.74 36.03 -35.71
C LEU A 513 -9.45 35.53 -36.97
N CYS A 514 -10.10 34.38 -36.86
CA CYS A 514 -10.90 33.78 -37.91
C CYS A 514 -12.19 33.23 -37.30
N PHE A 515 -13.34 33.49 -37.92
CA PHE A 515 -14.61 32.92 -37.51
C PHE A 515 -14.81 31.57 -38.19
N PHE A 516 -15.41 30.62 -37.48
CA PHE A 516 -15.74 29.33 -38.05
C PHE A 516 -16.75 29.47 -39.20
N ASP A 517 -16.37 28.94 -40.36
CA ASP A 517 -17.24 28.70 -41.51
C ASP A 517 -17.25 27.18 -41.79
N PRO A 518 -18.42 26.54 -41.98
CA PRO A 518 -18.51 25.14 -42.41
C PRO A 518 -17.57 24.76 -43.57
N ALA A 519 -17.34 25.66 -44.53
CA ALA A 519 -16.43 25.44 -45.66
C ALA A 519 -14.97 25.19 -45.21
N MET A 520 -14.55 25.75 -44.07
CA MET A 520 -13.19 25.53 -43.52
C MET A 520 -13.01 24.07 -43.08
N GLN A 521 -14.03 23.48 -42.44
CA GLN A 521 -13.96 22.09 -42.01
C GLN A 521 -13.89 21.13 -43.20
N GLU A 522 -14.61 21.43 -44.28
CA GLU A 522 -14.52 20.66 -45.52
C GLU A 522 -13.15 20.78 -46.18
N SER A 523 -12.58 22.00 -46.22
CA SER A 523 -11.23 22.25 -46.74
C SER A 523 -10.15 21.46 -45.98
N LEU A 524 -10.19 21.47 -44.64
CA LEU A 524 -9.24 20.69 -43.82
C LEU A 524 -9.37 19.19 -44.06
N LYS A 525 -10.60 18.69 -44.18
CA LYS A 525 -10.84 17.28 -44.49
C LYS A 525 -10.31 16.93 -45.88
N ALA A 526 -10.60 17.76 -46.89
CA ALA A 526 -10.10 17.58 -48.25
C ALA A 526 -8.57 17.62 -48.31
N ARG A 527 -7.93 18.47 -47.50
CA ARG A 527 -6.47 18.56 -47.38
C ARG A 527 -5.87 17.31 -46.76
N ALA A 528 -6.46 16.78 -45.69
CA ALA A 528 -6.02 15.54 -45.05
C ALA A 528 -6.18 14.32 -45.96
N GLU A 529 -7.30 14.24 -46.70
CA GLU A 529 -7.53 13.21 -47.72
C GLU A 529 -6.49 13.32 -48.84
N MET A 530 -6.23 14.53 -49.35
CA MET A 530 -5.22 14.79 -50.37
C MET A 530 -3.81 14.38 -49.90
N GLU A 531 -3.42 14.70 -48.66
CA GLU A 531 -2.13 14.28 -48.12
C GLU A 531 -1.99 12.76 -48.10
N ALA A 532 -3.03 12.06 -47.63
CA ALA A 532 -3.03 10.60 -47.56
C ALA A 532 -2.87 9.96 -48.94
N GLU A 533 -3.48 10.54 -49.97
CA GLU A 533 -3.36 10.11 -51.36
C GLU A 533 -1.99 10.46 -51.97
N LEU A 534 -1.47 11.66 -51.71
CA LEU A 534 -0.13 12.08 -52.17
C LEU A 534 0.98 11.14 -51.67
N ARG A 535 0.85 10.59 -50.45
CA ARG A 535 1.81 9.60 -49.92
C ARG A 535 1.90 8.33 -50.78
N ARG A 536 0.86 7.99 -51.54
CA ARG A 536 0.80 6.80 -52.41
C ARG A 536 0.89 7.13 -53.89
N VAL A 537 0.88 8.41 -54.27
CA VAL A 537 0.72 8.85 -55.67
C VAL A 537 1.75 8.28 -56.64
N ILE A 538 3.00 8.13 -56.18
CA ILE A 538 4.10 7.54 -56.95
C ILE A 538 3.91 6.02 -57.09
N ALA A 539 3.59 5.33 -56.00
CA ALA A 539 3.38 3.88 -55.99
C ALA A 539 2.16 3.47 -56.84
N ASP A 540 1.13 4.32 -56.86
CA ASP A 540 -0.08 4.12 -57.65
C ASP A 540 0.09 4.54 -59.13
N GLY A 541 1.25 5.07 -59.53
CA GLY A 541 1.54 5.47 -60.91
C GLY A 541 0.65 6.60 -61.43
N ARG A 542 0.24 7.53 -60.55
CA ARG A 542 -0.75 8.58 -60.86
C ARG A 542 -0.15 9.93 -61.22
N LEU A 543 1.17 10.05 -61.24
CA LEU A 543 1.85 11.25 -61.70
C LEU A 543 2.17 11.14 -63.19
N VAL A 544 2.00 12.24 -63.92
CA VAL A 544 2.41 12.36 -65.31
C VAL A 544 3.06 13.72 -65.56
N LEU A 545 3.93 13.81 -66.56
CA LEU A 545 4.49 15.07 -67.03
C LEU A 545 3.77 15.53 -68.29
N HIS A 546 3.32 16.77 -68.28
CA HIS A 546 2.94 17.51 -69.48
C HIS A 546 4.08 18.45 -69.86
N TYR A 547 4.15 18.82 -71.13
CA TYR A 547 5.22 19.61 -71.71
C TYR A 547 4.60 20.84 -72.37
N GLN A 548 5.07 22.02 -71.98
CA GLN A 548 4.67 23.28 -72.62
C GLN A 548 5.80 23.77 -73.54
N PRO A 549 5.52 24.11 -74.81
CA PRO A 549 6.56 24.56 -75.74
C PRO A 549 7.12 25.92 -75.34
N GLN A 550 8.44 26.04 -75.50
CA GLN A 550 9.18 27.30 -75.44
C GLN A 550 9.66 27.63 -76.85
N LEU A 551 9.40 28.85 -77.33
CA LEU A 551 9.64 29.27 -78.71
C LEU A 551 10.67 30.38 -78.79
N ASP A 552 11.39 30.47 -79.92
CA ASP A 552 12.25 31.61 -80.27
C ASP A 552 11.51 32.72 -81.03
N ASP A 553 12.23 33.80 -81.33
CA ASP A 553 11.84 34.94 -82.17
C ASP A 553 11.32 34.57 -83.57
N ARG A 554 11.57 33.33 -84.04
CA ARG A 554 11.14 32.80 -85.33
C ARG A 554 10.00 31.79 -85.20
N ASN A 555 9.34 31.74 -84.04
CA ASN A 555 8.29 30.77 -83.71
C ASN A 555 8.73 29.30 -83.85
N ARG A 556 10.02 29.00 -83.63
CA ARG A 556 10.53 27.62 -83.60
C ARG A 556 10.58 27.15 -82.16
N ILE A 557 10.14 25.90 -81.93
CA ILE A 557 10.22 25.28 -80.61
C ILE A 557 11.70 25.00 -80.29
N ILE A 558 12.22 25.66 -79.27
CA ILE A 558 13.60 25.54 -78.79
C ILE A 558 13.72 24.64 -77.56
N GLY A 559 12.61 24.42 -76.85
CA GLY A 559 12.58 23.65 -75.63
C GLY A 559 11.16 23.39 -75.14
N ALA A 560 11.08 22.83 -73.95
CA ALA A 560 9.82 22.68 -73.24
C ALA A 560 10.02 22.81 -71.73
N GLU A 561 8.97 23.22 -71.04
CA GLU A 561 8.90 23.09 -69.58
C GLU A 561 8.13 21.82 -69.20
N ALA A 562 8.74 20.98 -68.34
CA ALA A 562 8.09 19.81 -67.77
C ALA A 562 7.23 20.22 -66.57
N LEU A 563 5.92 20.11 -66.77
CA LEU A 563 4.91 20.50 -65.79
C LEU A 563 4.24 19.24 -65.22
N LEU A 564 4.41 19.03 -63.92
CA LEU A 564 3.82 17.91 -63.21
C LEU A 564 2.28 17.96 -63.28
N ARG A 565 1.64 16.81 -63.40
CA ARG A 565 0.19 16.67 -63.29
C ARG A 565 -0.13 15.42 -62.47
N TRP A 566 -1.23 15.50 -61.72
CA TRP A 566 -1.71 14.37 -60.93
C TRP A 566 -3.04 13.86 -61.50
N GLN A 567 -3.04 12.61 -61.95
CA GLN A 567 -4.23 11.90 -62.42
C GLN A 567 -4.99 11.32 -61.23
N HIS A 568 -5.96 12.08 -60.71
CA HIS A 568 -6.80 11.67 -59.61
C HIS A 568 -8.04 10.89 -60.09
N PRO A 569 -8.39 9.72 -59.51
CA PRO A 569 -9.49 8.89 -60.00
C PRO A 569 -10.86 9.58 -60.01
N LEU A 570 -11.12 10.46 -59.04
CA LEU A 570 -12.42 11.15 -58.91
C LEU A 570 -12.39 12.59 -59.42
N ARG A 571 -11.21 13.24 -59.40
CA ARG A 571 -11.06 14.67 -59.71
C ARG A 571 -10.49 14.92 -61.11
N GLY A 572 -10.10 13.87 -61.83
CA GLY A 572 -9.44 14.00 -63.11
C GLY A 572 -8.02 14.53 -62.94
N LEU A 573 -7.60 15.44 -63.82
CA LEU A 573 -6.25 15.99 -63.82
C LEU A 573 -6.15 17.17 -62.84
N VAL A 574 -5.52 16.95 -61.69
CA VAL A 574 -5.32 17.98 -60.65
C VAL A 574 -4.07 18.81 -61.00
N PRO A 575 -4.18 20.16 -61.03
CA PRO A 575 -3.06 21.05 -61.35
C PRO A 575 -2.07 21.17 -60.17
N PRO A 576 -0.78 21.46 -60.44
CA PRO A 576 0.26 21.65 -59.42
C PRO A 576 -0.11 22.60 -58.28
N ALA A 577 -0.76 23.72 -58.59
CA ALA A 577 -1.12 24.75 -57.61
C ALA A 577 -1.98 24.21 -56.46
N GLU A 578 -2.74 23.13 -56.67
CA GLU A 578 -3.58 22.54 -55.63
C GLU A 578 -2.82 21.61 -54.67
N PHE A 579 -1.75 20.95 -55.11
CA PHE A 579 -1.11 19.88 -54.33
C PHE A 579 0.39 20.09 -54.03
N ILE A 580 1.09 20.93 -54.79
CA ILE A 580 2.50 21.24 -54.54
C ILE A 580 2.70 21.92 -53.19
N PRO A 581 1.91 22.95 -52.77
CA PRO A 581 2.09 23.56 -51.45
C PRO A 581 1.98 22.53 -50.32
N LEU A 582 1.01 21.62 -50.42
CA LEU A 582 0.83 20.53 -49.46
C LEU A 582 2.01 19.54 -49.48
N ALA A 583 2.49 19.18 -50.68
CA ALA A 583 3.64 18.30 -50.83
C ALA A 583 4.92 18.93 -50.26
N GLU A 584 5.10 20.24 -50.41
CA GLU A 584 6.21 20.97 -49.82
C GLU A 584 6.14 20.93 -48.30
N GLU A 585 5.03 21.38 -47.71
CA GLU A 585 4.83 21.41 -46.25
C GLU A 585 5.07 20.05 -45.58
N THR A 586 4.57 18.97 -46.20
CA THR A 586 4.66 17.59 -45.69
C THR A 586 5.98 16.89 -46.04
N GLY A 587 6.83 17.53 -46.87
CA GLY A 587 8.09 16.97 -47.35
C GLY A 587 7.95 15.92 -48.46
N LEU A 588 6.72 15.62 -48.91
CA LEU A 588 6.45 14.73 -50.05
C LEU A 588 6.95 15.29 -51.38
N ILE A 589 7.25 16.58 -51.45
CA ILE A 589 7.83 17.19 -52.65
C ILE A 589 9.19 16.59 -53.02
N VAL A 590 9.97 16.09 -52.06
CA VAL A 590 11.30 15.51 -52.32
C VAL A 590 11.20 14.20 -53.12
N PRO A 591 10.45 13.17 -52.70
CA PRO A 591 10.27 11.97 -53.51
C PRO A 591 9.54 12.26 -54.85
N ILE A 592 8.59 13.19 -54.87
CA ILE A 592 7.90 13.61 -56.10
C ILE A 592 8.90 14.26 -57.08
N GLY A 593 9.71 15.20 -56.61
CA GLY A 593 10.70 15.89 -57.43
C GLY A 593 11.78 14.95 -57.98
N ASN A 594 12.17 13.93 -57.22
CA ASN A 594 13.07 12.88 -57.72
C ASN A 594 12.43 12.07 -58.85
N TRP A 595 11.14 11.72 -58.72
CA TRP A 595 10.37 11.06 -59.77
C TRP A 595 10.22 11.95 -61.01
N VAL A 596 9.98 13.26 -60.83
CA VAL A 596 9.92 14.25 -61.92
C VAL A 596 11.24 14.29 -62.68
N LEU A 597 12.37 14.47 -61.98
CA LEU A 597 13.69 14.52 -62.60
C LEU A 597 14.03 13.24 -63.38
N GLU A 598 13.71 12.07 -62.80
CA GLU A 598 13.93 10.78 -63.47
C GLU A 598 13.10 10.64 -64.75
N THR A 599 11.81 11.03 -64.69
CA THR A 599 10.90 10.95 -65.82
C THR A 599 11.29 11.95 -66.92
N ALA A 600 11.64 13.18 -66.53
CA ALA A 600 12.12 14.22 -67.43
C ALA A 600 13.44 13.82 -68.14
N CYS A 601 14.40 13.27 -67.40
CA CYS A 601 15.64 12.76 -68.00
C CYS A 601 15.40 11.59 -68.94
N SER A 602 14.46 10.69 -68.60
CA SER A 602 14.06 9.59 -69.48
C SER A 602 13.42 10.09 -70.77
N GLN A 603 12.57 11.13 -70.69
CA GLN A 603 11.98 11.77 -71.87
C GLN A 603 13.04 12.47 -72.73
N LEU A 604 13.97 13.22 -72.11
CA LEU A 604 15.11 13.81 -72.82
C LEU A 604 15.92 12.76 -73.56
N LYS A 605 16.12 11.58 -72.95
CA LYS A 605 16.81 10.47 -73.63
C LYS A 605 16.03 9.96 -74.84
N ALA A 606 14.71 9.86 -74.75
CA ALA A 606 13.87 9.47 -75.88
C ALA A 606 13.96 10.49 -77.03
N TRP A 607 13.88 11.79 -76.72
CA TRP A 607 13.97 12.87 -77.72
C TRP A 607 15.35 12.99 -78.39
N GLN A 608 16.43 12.58 -77.72
CA GLN A 608 17.76 12.50 -78.36
C GLN A 608 17.80 11.59 -79.60
N GLY A 609 16.90 10.61 -79.68
CA GLY A 609 16.85 9.67 -80.81
C GLY A 609 16.25 10.25 -82.09
N GLN A 610 15.60 11.42 -82.04
CA GLN A 610 14.89 12.00 -83.18
C GLN A 610 15.54 13.31 -83.63
N GLU A 611 15.63 13.56 -84.95
CA GLU A 611 16.31 14.75 -85.47
C GLU A 611 15.63 16.06 -85.07
N ALA A 612 14.30 16.11 -85.05
CA ALA A 612 13.52 17.29 -84.69
C ALA A 612 13.65 17.66 -83.21
N THR A 613 13.84 16.69 -82.31
CA THR A 613 13.77 16.92 -80.85
C THR A 613 15.13 16.78 -80.13
N ARG A 614 16.20 16.29 -80.80
CA ARG A 614 17.53 16.09 -80.18
C ARG A 614 18.20 17.35 -79.62
N GLN A 615 17.79 18.54 -80.07
CA GLN A 615 18.36 19.82 -79.64
C GLN A 615 17.52 20.51 -78.56
N LEU A 616 16.36 19.98 -78.21
CA LEU A 616 15.47 20.60 -77.23
C LEU A 616 16.12 20.66 -75.85
N VAL A 617 15.93 21.80 -75.19
CA VAL A 617 16.21 21.96 -73.77
C VAL A 617 14.93 21.70 -72.99
N LEU A 618 14.99 20.83 -71.98
CA LEU A 618 13.87 20.58 -71.09
C LEU A 618 14.13 21.26 -69.74
N ALA A 619 13.26 22.20 -69.41
CA ALA A 619 13.23 22.87 -68.11
C ALA A 619 12.43 22.05 -67.09
N VAL A 620 12.95 21.93 -65.87
CA VAL A 620 12.32 21.20 -64.77
C VAL A 620 12.38 22.04 -63.50
N ASN A 621 11.22 22.33 -62.93
CA ASN A 621 11.08 23.01 -61.65
C ASN A 621 11.61 22.17 -60.48
N VAL A 622 12.39 22.81 -59.61
CA VAL A 622 12.93 22.21 -58.39
C VAL A 622 12.52 23.03 -57.18
N SER A 623 11.86 22.40 -56.21
CA SER A 623 11.42 23.11 -55.00
C SER A 623 12.61 23.48 -54.09
N PRO A 624 12.50 24.57 -53.30
CA PRO A 624 13.52 24.95 -52.33
C PRO A 624 13.87 23.82 -51.35
N ARG A 625 12.86 23.08 -50.86
CA ARG A 625 13.05 21.95 -49.95
C ARG A 625 13.79 20.78 -50.60
N GLN A 626 13.61 20.55 -51.90
CA GLN A 626 14.33 19.51 -52.64
C GLN A 626 15.79 19.92 -52.88
N PHE A 627 16.02 21.17 -53.28
CA PHE A 627 17.35 21.69 -53.61
C PHE A 627 18.28 21.73 -52.39
N HIS A 628 17.77 22.12 -51.22
CA HIS A 628 18.54 22.18 -49.99
C HIS A 628 18.86 20.79 -49.38
N GLN A 629 18.34 19.69 -49.94
CA GLN A 629 18.73 18.35 -49.48
C GLN A 629 20.25 18.15 -49.62
N PRO A 630 20.96 17.68 -48.56
CA PRO A 630 22.40 17.46 -48.63
C PRO A 630 22.84 16.54 -49.77
N GLY A 631 22.01 15.55 -50.13
CA GLY A 631 22.28 14.59 -51.21
C GLY A 631 21.74 14.96 -52.59
N PHE A 632 21.28 16.20 -52.81
CA PHE A 632 20.62 16.59 -54.07
C PHE A 632 21.51 16.38 -55.31
N VAL A 633 22.74 16.90 -55.26
CA VAL A 633 23.70 16.82 -56.38
C VAL A 633 24.00 15.37 -56.77
N ASP A 634 24.25 14.52 -55.77
CA ASP A 634 24.49 13.08 -56.00
C ASP A 634 23.24 12.33 -56.47
N GLY A 635 22.06 12.80 -56.07
CA GLY A 635 20.78 12.33 -56.60
C GLY A 635 20.66 12.59 -58.10
N VAL A 636 20.86 13.84 -58.53
CA VAL A 636 20.80 14.25 -59.93
C VAL A 636 21.84 13.49 -60.77
N ARG A 637 23.08 13.37 -60.27
CA ARG A 637 24.14 12.59 -60.92
C ARG A 637 23.70 11.16 -61.22
N ARG A 638 23.16 10.45 -60.22
CA ARG A 638 22.69 9.07 -60.37
C ARG A 638 21.54 8.96 -61.37
N ILE A 639 20.64 9.93 -61.40
CA ILE A 639 19.54 9.97 -62.38
C ILE A 639 20.08 10.11 -63.81
N LEU A 640 21.02 11.04 -64.03
CA LEU A 640 21.66 11.22 -65.33
C LEU A 640 22.43 9.97 -65.79
N GLU A 641 23.19 9.34 -64.88
CA GLU A 641 23.93 8.10 -65.17
C GLU A 641 22.98 6.94 -65.54
N ARG A 642 21.86 6.80 -64.83
CA ARG A 642 20.89 5.73 -65.05
C ARG A 642 20.07 5.92 -66.34
N THR A 643 19.67 7.15 -66.64
CA THR A 643 18.84 7.46 -67.82
C THR A 643 19.67 7.66 -69.09
N GLY A 644 20.94 8.07 -68.95
CA GLY A 644 21.82 8.41 -70.07
C GLY A 644 21.42 9.70 -70.80
N ALA A 645 20.65 10.57 -70.15
CA ALA A 645 20.28 11.89 -70.67
C ALA A 645 21.51 12.79 -70.82
N ASN A 646 21.45 13.73 -71.76
CA ASN A 646 22.54 14.69 -71.99
C ASN A 646 22.33 15.85 -71.02
N PRO A 647 23.25 16.08 -70.06
CA PRO A 647 23.08 17.14 -69.08
C PRO A 647 22.93 18.53 -69.70
N ALA A 648 23.57 18.78 -70.85
CA ALA A 648 23.48 20.06 -71.59
C ALA A 648 22.09 20.37 -72.15
N ARG A 649 21.15 19.41 -72.09
CA ARG A 649 19.75 19.59 -72.49
C ARG A 649 18.80 19.62 -71.31
N LEU A 650 19.30 19.47 -70.08
CA LEU A 650 18.51 19.63 -68.86
C LEU A 650 18.76 21.03 -68.29
N LYS A 651 17.68 21.73 -68.00
CA LYS A 651 17.70 23.03 -67.33
C LYS A 651 16.88 22.92 -66.04
N LEU A 652 17.45 23.34 -64.92
CA LEU A 652 16.73 23.36 -63.64
C LEU A 652 16.21 24.78 -63.39
N GLU A 653 14.91 24.87 -63.12
CA GLU A 653 14.22 26.10 -62.75
C GLU A 653 14.16 26.19 -61.22
N LEU A 654 14.64 27.31 -60.69
CA LEU A 654 14.69 27.63 -59.27
C LEU A 654 13.99 28.96 -59.05
N THR A 655 13.13 29.05 -58.04
CA THR A 655 12.53 30.33 -57.63
C THR A 655 13.52 31.16 -56.82
N GLU A 656 13.29 32.47 -56.73
CA GLU A 656 14.13 33.38 -55.95
C GLU A 656 14.27 32.96 -54.48
N SER A 657 13.21 32.35 -53.92
CA SER A 657 13.16 31.86 -52.54
C SER A 657 14.24 30.83 -52.20
N VAL A 658 14.77 30.10 -53.18
CA VAL A 658 15.87 29.14 -52.97
C VAL A 658 17.12 29.84 -52.45
N ILE A 659 17.34 31.11 -52.81
CA ILE A 659 18.57 31.85 -52.46
C ILE A 659 18.58 32.32 -51.00
N VAL A 660 17.41 32.51 -50.40
CA VAL A 660 17.25 33.21 -49.11
C VAL A 660 17.73 32.38 -47.92
N ASP A 661 17.62 31.05 -48.00
CA ASP A 661 17.88 30.16 -46.88
C ASP A 661 19.38 29.88 -46.66
N ASP A 662 20.14 29.56 -47.72
CA ASP A 662 21.59 29.33 -47.66
C ASP A 662 22.26 29.58 -49.03
N ILE A 663 22.81 30.80 -49.20
CA ILE A 663 23.39 31.23 -50.47
C ILE A 663 24.71 30.53 -50.81
N GLU A 664 25.55 30.21 -49.82
CA GLU A 664 26.85 29.58 -50.07
C GLU A 664 26.65 28.13 -50.51
N ASP A 665 25.81 27.38 -49.80
CA ASP A 665 25.41 26.02 -50.20
C ASP A 665 24.77 26.02 -51.59
N THR A 666 23.91 27.00 -51.88
CA THR A 666 23.25 27.14 -53.18
C THR A 666 24.26 27.32 -54.31
N ILE A 667 25.20 28.25 -54.16
CA ILE A 667 26.24 28.52 -55.15
C ILE A 667 27.08 27.27 -55.41
N ASP A 668 27.48 26.55 -54.36
CA ASP A 668 28.34 25.37 -54.48
C ASP A 668 27.62 24.21 -55.17
N LYS A 669 26.35 23.96 -54.83
CA LYS A 669 25.52 22.96 -55.52
C LYS A 669 25.30 23.30 -56.99
N MET A 670 25.00 24.56 -57.30
CA MET A 670 24.82 24.99 -58.70
C MET A 670 26.12 24.83 -59.49
N LYS A 671 27.29 25.20 -58.94
CA LYS A 671 28.58 24.99 -59.61
C LYS A 671 28.85 23.50 -59.86
N ALA A 672 28.57 22.65 -58.88
CA ALA A 672 28.76 21.20 -59.01
C ALA A 672 27.89 20.63 -60.14
N LEU A 673 26.62 21.03 -60.23
CA LEU A 673 25.71 20.60 -61.30
C LEU A 673 26.06 21.20 -62.66
N LYS A 674 26.48 22.48 -62.71
CA LYS A 674 26.94 23.14 -63.93
C LYS A 674 28.20 22.49 -64.49
N SER A 675 29.08 21.98 -63.64
CA SER A 675 30.24 21.20 -64.07
C SER A 675 29.87 19.89 -64.78
N MET A 676 28.64 19.38 -64.57
CA MET A 676 28.10 18.23 -65.30
C MET A 676 27.49 18.64 -66.64
N GLY A 677 27.29 19.94 -66.88
CA GLY A 677 26.68 20.52 -68.08
C GLY A 677 25.23 20.96 -67.91
N ILE A 678 24.65 20.88 -66.71
CA ILE A 678 23.25 21.28 -66.44
C ILE A 678 23.13 22.80 -66.46
N GLY A 679 22.08 23.31 -67.11
CA GLY A 679 21.76 24.74 -67.13
C GLY A 679 20.84 25.15 -65.97
N PHE A 680 20.85 26.44 -65.63
CA PHE A 680 19.97 27.00 -64.60
C PHE A 680 19.16 28.18 -65.11
N SER A 681 17.89 28.21 -64.74
CA SER A 681 17.00 29.36 -64.93
C SER A 681 16.43 29.81 -63.60
N MET A 682 16.32 31.13 -63.42
CA MET A 682 15.56 31.72 -62.31
C MET A 682 14.11 31.87 -62.72
N ASP A 683 13.20 31.27 -61.97
CA ASP A 683 11.75 31.32 -62.17
C ASP A 683 11.09 32.40 -61.28
N ASP A 684 9.89 32.84 -61.67
CA ASP A 684 9.10 33.88 -60.98
C ASP A 684 9.87 35.21 -60.71
N PHE A 685 10.80 35.58 -61.60
CA PHE A 685 11.72 36.69 -61.34
C PHE A 685 10.99 38.04 -61.29
N GLY A 686 11.22 38.81 -60.22
CA GLY A 686 10.62 40.12 -59.96
C GLY A 686 9.49 40.13 -58.94
N THR A 687 9.02 38.96 -58.48
CA THR A 687 7.98 38.84 -57.45
C THR A 687 8.54 38.81 -56.02
N GLY A 688 9.85 38.60 -55.87
CA GLY A 688 10.54 38.42 -54.59
C GLY A 688 11.57 39.52 -54.25
N TYR A 689 12.31 39.30 -53.14
CA TYR A 689 13.36 40.20 -52.64
C TYR A 689 14.74 39.86 -53.22
N SER A 690 14.89 39.87 -54.54
CA SER A 690 16.21 39.65 -55.14
C SER A 690 17.14 40.84 -54.96
N SER A 691 18.19 40.65 -54.15
CA SER A 691 19.32 41.58 -54.16
C SER A 691 20.16 41.33 -55.42
N LEU A 692 20.25 42.36 -56.27
CA LEU A 692 21.16 42.43 -57.43
C LEU A 692 22.59 41.98 -57.11
N SER A 693 23.03 42.16 -55.86
CA SER A 693 24.34 41.71 -55.39
C SER A 693 24.53 40.19 -55.52
N TYR A 694 23.49 39.41 -55.24
CA TYR A 694 23.55 37.95 -55.22
C TYR A 694 23.40 37.35 -56.60
N LEU A 695 22.52 37.94 -57.42
CA LEU A 695 22.27 37.50 -58.80
C LEU A 695 23.57 37.42 -59.62
N ARG A 696 24.50 38.35 -59.39
CA ARG A 696 25.83 38.36 -60.05
C ARG A 696 26.72 37.16 -59.71
N HIS A 697 26.53 36.54 -58.55
CA HIS A 697 27.38 35.43 -58.08
C HIS A 697 26.81 34.06 -58.41
N LEU A 698 25.53 33.98 -58.78
CA LEU A 698 24.87 32.74 -59.13
C LEU A 698 25.23 32.35 -60.57
N PRO A 699 25.58 31.07 -60.83
CA PRO A 699 25.94 30.62 -62.17
C PRO A 699 24.68 30.33 -63.01
N LEU A 700 23.82 31.34 -63.18
CA LEU A 700 22.60 31.27 -63.99
C LEU A 700 22.91 31.32 -65.49
N ASP A 701 21.99 30.82 -66.30
CA ASP A 701 22.03 30.90 -67.76
C ASP A 701 20.82 31.68 -68.31
N GLN A 702 19.69 31.67 -67.61
CA GLN A 702 18.45 32.30 -68.05
C GLN A 702 17.68 32.94 -66.89
N LEU A 703 16.95 34.01 -67.19
CA LEU A 703 15.92 34.61 -66.33
C LEU A 703 14.55 34.43 -66.98
N LYS A 704 13.57 34.01 -66.19
CA LYS A 704 12.18 33.81 -66.63
C LYS A 704 11.31 34.90 -65.99
N ILE A 705 10.68 35.72 -66.84
CA ILE A 705 9.84 36.84 -66.41
C ILE A 705 8.48 36.27 -66.01
N ASP A 706 8.06 36.55 -64.77
CA ASP A 706 6.80 36.09 -64.22
C ASP A 706 5.58 36.55 -65.05
N ARG A 707 4.60 35.66 -65.19
CA ARG A 707 3.34 35.91 -65.88
C ARG A 707 2.63 37.18 -65.38
N SER A 708 2.70 37.51 -64.10
CA SER A 708 2.01 38.65 -63.49
C SER A 708 2.39 39.99 -64.14
N PHE A 709 3.64 40.12 -64.60
CA PHE A 709 4.10 41.32 -65.32
C PHE A 709 3.75 41.27 -66.81
N ILE A 710 3.63 40.08 -67.39
CA ILE A 710 3.28 39.90 -68.81
C ILE A 710 1.78 40.06 -69.06
N SER A 711 0.91 39.67 -68.11
CA SER A 711 -0.54 39.65 -68.30
C SER A 711 -1.14 41.01 -68.63
N GLU A 712 -0.58 42.09 -68.06
CA GLU A 712 -1.08 43.47 -68.24
C GLU A 712 -0.06 44.39 -68.93
N VAL A 713 1.00 43.85 -69.55
CA VAL A 713 2.10 44.63 -70.15
C VAL A 713 1.64 45.58 -71.28
N ASP A 714 0.52 45.27 -71.93
CA ASP A 714 -0.10 46.06 -72.99
C ASP A 714 -0.99 47.20 -72.46
N SER A 715 -1.41 47.14 -71.19
CA SER A 715 -2.36 48.08 -70.57
C SER A 715 -1.81 48.85 -69.37
N ASN A 716 -0.79 48.32 -68.68
CA ASN A 716 -0.22 48.88 -67.48
C ASN A 716 1.21 49.38 -67.73
N ALA A 717 1.40 50.70 -67.67
CA ALA A 717 2.71 51.31 -67.87
C ALA A 717 3.73 50.90 -66.79
N GLY A 718 3.28 50.58 -65.57
CA GLY A 718 4.16 50.10 -64.51
C GLY A 718 4.78 48.75 -64.83
N ASP A 719 3.95 47.77 -65.21
CA ASP A 719 4.41 46.43 -65.55
C ASP A 719 5.30 46.45 -66.80
N ALA A 720 4.96 47.27 -67.79
CA ALA A 720 5.80 47.48 -68.97
C ALA A 720 7.22 47.98 -68.64
N GLU A 721 7.36 48.91 -67.69
CA GLU A 721 8.69 49.39 -67.25
C GLU A 721 9.46 48.35 -66.42
N ILE A 722 8.76 47.54 -65.63
CA ILE A 722 9.37 46.41 -64.89
C ILE A 722 9.94 45.40 -65.89
N VAL A 723 9.15 44.97 -66.88
CA VAL A 723 9.60 44.00 -67.90
C VAL A 723 10.82 44.52 -68.66
N LYS A 724 10.83 45.78 -69.10
CA LYS A 724 11.99 46.41 -69.75
C LYS A 724 13.23 46.40 -68.86
N SER A 725 13.05 46.71 -67.58
CA SER A 725 14.14 46.73 -66.60
C SER A 725 14.75 45.33 -66.39
N ILE A 726 13.89 44.30 -66.32
CA ILE A 726 14.33 42.90 -66.22
C ILE A 726 15.13 42.50 -67.46
N ILE A 727 14.64 42.81 -68.67
CA ILE A 727 15.34 42.51 -69.92
C ILE A 727 16.70 43.19 -69.97
N ALA A 728 16.77 44.49 -69.69
CA ALA A 728 18.02 45.25 -69.71
C ALA A 728 19.04 44.72 -68.69
N MET A 729 18.58 44.32 -67.50
CA MET A 729 19.42 43.72 -66.47
C MET A 729 19.98 42.36 -66.91
N ALA A 730 19.13 41.50 -67.48
CA ALA A 730 19.57 40.19 -67.97
C ALA A 730 20.64 40.32 -69.05
N GLN A 731 20.44 41.23 -70.01
CA GLN A 731 21.43 41.55 -71.04
C GLN A 731 22.75 42.04 -70.43
N ALA A 732 22.70 42.92 -69.42
CA ALA A 732 23.89 43.42 -68.72
C ALA A 732 24.68 42.32 -67.98
N LEU A 733 24.00 41.25 -67.55
CA LEU A 733 24.59 40.10 -66.88
C LEU A 733 24.97 38.97 -67.85
N GLY A 734 24.64 39.11 -69.14
CA GLY A 734 24.87 38.07 -70.15
C GLY A 734 23.99 36.83 -69.97
N LEU A 735 22.77 37.02 -69.43
CA LEU A 735 21.78 35.97 -69.22
C LEU A 735 20.73 35.99 -70.34
N ASP A 736 20.27 34.81 -70.74
CA ASP A 736 19.12 34.68 -71.63
C ASP A 736 17.83 35.12 -70.90
N VAL A 737 16.84 35.60 -71.65
CA VAL A 737 15.53 35.97 -71.09
C VAL A 737 14.43 35.19 -71.79
N ILE A 738 13.51 34.66 -71.01
CA ILE A 738 12.26 34.07 -71.51
C ILE A 738 11.07 34.70 -70.78
N ALA A 739 10.03 35.08 -71.54
CA ALA A 739 8.80 35.61 -70.95
C ALA A 739 7.75 34.50 -70.81
N GLU A 740 7.20 34.34 -69.60
CA GLU A 740 6.12 33.39 -69.32
C GLU A 740 4.73 34.05 -69.43
N GLY A 741 3.72 33.26 -69.80
CA GLY A 741 2.33 33.70 -69.76
C GLY A 741 1.94 34.59 -70.94
N VAL A 742 2.62 34.44 -72.08
CA VAL A 742 2.23 35.14 -73.32
C VAL A 742 0.94 34.53 -73.87
N GLU A 743 -0.15 35.31 -73.84
CA GLU A 743 -1.50 34.90 -74.22
C GLU A 743 -2.04 35.68 -75.43
N LYS A 744 -1.49 36.87 -75.73
CA LYS A 744 -1.95 37.76 -76.80
C LYS A 744 -0.82 38.15 -77.76
N GLU A 745 -1.16 38.39 -79.02
CA GLU A 745 -0.21 38.93 -80.01
C GLU A 745 0.38 40.28 -79.59
N ALA A 746 -0.42 41.16 -78.96
CA ALA A 746 0.08 42.46 -78.48
C ALA A 746 1.19 42.35 -77.42
N GLN A 747 1.15 41.31 -76.58
CA GLN A 747 2.19 41.03 -75.59
C GLN A 747 3.47 40.54 -76.29
N LEU A 748 3.32 39.69 -77.31
CA LEU A 748 4.43 39.21 -78.13
C LEU A 748 5.11 40.36 -78.89
N ASP A 749 4.33 41.26 -79.50
CA ASP A 749 4.86 42.45 -80.20
C ASP A 749 5.64 43.37 -79.26
N PHE A 750 5.14 43.56 -78.03
CA PHE A 750 5.85 44.31 -77.00
C PHE A 750 7.19 43.65 -76.64
N LEU A 751 7.21 42.33 -76.42
CA LEU A 751 8.41 41.59 -76.06
C LEU A 751 9.46 41.60 -77.19
N ASN A 752 9.02 41.39 -78.44
CA ASN A 752 9.85 41.52 -79.65
C ASN A 752 10.50 42.91 -79.76
N SER A 753 9.71 43.96 -79.54
CA SER A 753 10.17 45.35 -79.64
C SER A 753 11.20 45.73 -78.57
N ASN A 754 11.28 44.96 -77.48
CA ASN A 754 12.22 45.15 -76.38
C ASN A 754 13.30 44.05 -76.34
N GLU A 755 13.54 43.33 -77.45
CA GLU A 755 14.63 42.35 -77.60
C GLU A 755 14.55 41.12 -76.67
N CYS A 756 13.36 40.78 -76.17
CA CYS A 756 13.14 39.47 -75.56
C CYS A 756 12.87 38.46 -76.68
N ASN A 757 13.70 37.43 -76.83
CA ASN A 757 13.72 36.52 -77.99
C ASN A 757 13.24 35.09 -77.69
N ALA A 758 12.73 34.84 -76.48
CA ALA A 758 12.17 33.55 -76.10
C ALA A 758 10.85 33.72 -75.34
N TYR A 759 9.88 32.87 -75.65
CA TYR A 759 8.52 33.00 -75.13
C TYR A 759 7.94 31.66 -74.72
N GLN A 760 7.05 31.72 -73.73
CA GLN A 760 6.21 30.61 -73.31
C GLN A 760 4.84 31.14 -72.93
N GLY A 761 3.77 30.44 -73.33
CA GLY A 761 2.41 30.83 -72.97
C GLY A 761 1.33 30.17 -73.81
N PHE A 762 0.07 30.44 -73.47
CA PHE A 762 -1.08 29.81 -74.12
C PHE A 762 -1.31 30.28 -75.55
N LEU A 763 -0.69 31.39 -75.97
CA LEU A 763 -0.67 31.79 -77.37
C LEU A 763 -0.07 30.70 -78.29
N PHE A 764 0.92 29.95 -77.78
CA PHE A 764 1.66 28.96 -78.57
C PHE A 764 1.25 27.52 -78.28
N GLY A 765 0.65 27.26 -77.12
CA GLY A 765 0.14 25.96 -76.75
C GLY A 765 -0.05 25.79 -75.25
N HIS A 766 -1.06 25.00 -74.88
CA HIS A 766 -1.21 24.55 -73.50
C HIS A 766 -0.22 23.41 -73.18
N PRO A 767 0.05 23.15 -71.89
CA PRO A 767 0.84 21.99 -71.49
C PRO A 767 0.16 20.66 -71.88
N VAL A 768 0.83 19.85 -72.71
CA VAL A 768 0.28 18.61 -73.28
C VAL A 768 1.14 17.38 -73.00
N PRO A 769 0.60 16.15 -73.05
CA PRO A 769 1.40 14.94 -72.98
C PRO A 769 2.49 14.86 -74.07
N ALA A 770 3.57 14.14 -73.81
CA ALA A 770 4.70 13.98 -74.76
C ALA A 770 4.25 13.59 -76.17
N SER A 771 3.29 12.66 -76.29
CA SER A 771 2.77 12.18 -77.58
C SER A 771 2.01 13.23 -78.39
N ILE A 772 1.49 14.28 -77.75
CA ILE A 772 0.87 15.42 -78.42
C ILE A 772 1.94 16.48 -78.72
N PHE A 773 2.84 16.73 -77.77
CA PHE A 773 3.97 17.65 -77.94
C PHE A 773 4.83 17.29 -79.15
N GLU A 774 5.15 16.01 -79.32
CA GLU A 774 5.95 15.50 -80.44
C GLU A 774 5.32 15.78 -81.81
N LYS A 775 3.98 15.83 -81.89
CA LYS A 775 3.25 16.15 -83.13
C LYS A 775 3.26 17.63 -83.48
N MET A 776 3.74 18.50 -82.60
CA MET A 776 3.88 19.93 -82.89
C MET A 776 5.05 20.24 -83.83
N PHE A 777 5.90 19.25 -84.11
CA PHE A 777 7.03 19.34 -85.04
C PHE A 777 6.72 18.78 -86.45
N ASP A 778 5.56 18.13 -86.61
CA ASP A 778 5.02 17.66 -87.90
C ASP A 778 4.28 18.81 -88.61
#